data_AF-A0A7M7PIC5-F1
#
_entry.id   AF-A0A7M7PIC5-F1
#
_cell.length_a   1.000
_cell.length_b   1.000
_cell.length_c   1.000
_cell.angle_alpha   90.00
_cell.angle_beta   90.00
_cell.angle_gamma   90.00
#
_symmetry.space_group_name_H-M   'P 1'
#
loop_
_entity.id
_entity.type
_entity.pdbx_description
1 polymer ?
#
loop_
_entity_poly.entity_id
_entity_poly.type
_entity_poly.pdbx_seq_one_letter_code
_entity_poly.pdbx_strand_id
1 'polypeptide(L)'
;MEKKEEILTRWQEEIKPKINEMITNLTRFVKDPELLTNLKQMAIHFKTETLPELKRVLLEEKFPELKRIIMEEKYPEIKRQVLAQYEIAKVIMEELKQNATHFRENVMAKVETLKIKATEKWTELLEKIKGIKQNWPETYQKIKDDIEDLKLQLKTKLSKYINKVLAVLKELRIPVEILPLEQMKVYSPWKYTAMVFRTNHMMTFDGKVYSVPEFGSEQQTYVLAHDFVDSNFTLLVQKKRITLVVRNMSIAIDDENVVHINGLPTLQELPYQTPISKELTIMAKGPWVNVTSTKGIALSCHLEMFPCIFHLSGWYHGKSRGLLGNLDTEHHNEFILPEGGITTDLAEFISAYDVSPHTSRNVIPSRLGSCRSTSEKCREMFLDEDSTLNATFQDINQEEFYNFCVEETRKCNPTCEVTNPVVRLGKDLQRNVDYDPECFDCTVGEVNQENVRSTSSADIIFVVSETAAMAEDNVIKSSIKTSIRNMKSVLNTHEVQDVKYGIAAYGGSDILGRPHVHTLCGHLMESSVDCASSGIDSLVFKGARPVDAMGAIQLAASYPFRKEAAKIIILIADEDLMEESTNRFEYYFQINNSRVAIQKSLARQGITFNVFSSYPTLNKKSTDSPILGVNYLGKQIINKKNSGEEGINRLAIPSGQYAKLAKATRGSVMGLHWLQTEHRDLSTLLPRMVYQQIQPQATGQVDFICRCVIGMYGEARNECQISRFIDIQM
;
A
#
# COMPACT_ATOMS: atom_id res chain seq x y z
N MET A 1 34.57 33.45 15.52
CA MET A 1 35.01 33.38 14.12
C MET A 1 35.99 32.23 13.90
N GLU A 2 36.93 31.97 14.80
CA GLU A 2 37.86 30.83 14.72
C GLU A 2 37.17 29.46 14.53
N LYS A 3 36.10 29.14 15.27
CA LYS A 3 35.35 27.88 15.07
C LYS A 3 34.57 27.80 13.75
N LYS A 4 34.24 28.93 13.12
CA LYS A 4 33.60 28.98 11.79
C LYS A 4 34.64 28.64 10.72
N GLU A 5 35.83 29.22 10.84
CA GLU A 5 36.95 28.89 9.96
C GLU A 5 37.35 27.44 10.16
N GLU A 6 37.55 26.95 11.38
CA GLU A 6 37.93 25.56 11.67
C GLU A 6 36.98 24.51 11.05
N ILE A 7 35.66 24.72 11.12
CA ILE A 7 34.66 23.79 10.54
C ILE A 7 34.60 23.91 9.01
N LEU A 8 34.66 25.12 8.46
CA LEU A 8 34.66 25.34 7.02
C LEU A 8 35.96 24.79 6.40
N THR A 9 37.08 24.98 7.08
CA THR A 9 38.40 24.45 6.76
C THR A 9 38.39 22.93 6.82
N ARG A 10 37.87 22.28 7.88
CA ARG A 10 37.73 20.80 7.90
C ARG A 10 36.82 20.26 6.80
N TRP A 11 35.69 20.92 6.51
CA TRP A 11 34.83 20.49 5.40
C TRP A 11 35.54 20.61 4.05
N GLN A 12 36.24 21.72 3.81
CA GLN A 12 36.92 21.97 2.53
C GLN A 12 38.23 21.20 2.35
N GLU A 13 38.99 20.98 3.41
CA GLU A 13 40.34 20.42 3.36
C GLU A 13 40.38 18.93 3.71
N GLU A 14 39.47 18.43 4.56
CA GLU A 14 39.50 17.02 4.99
C GLU A 14 38.36 16.18 4.40
N ILE A 15 37.12 16.69 4.40
CA ILE A 15 35.94 15.87 4.14
C ILE A 15 35.52 15.89 2.66
N LYS A 16 35.34 17.08 2.09
CA LYS A 16 34.97 17.25 0.66
C LYS A 16 36.00 16.62 -0.29
N PRO A 17 37.31 16.72 -0.05
CA PRO A 17 38.32 16.07 -0.90
C PRO A 17 38.25 14.55 -0.82
N LYS A 18 38.04 13.96 0.36
CA LYS A 18 37.90 12.50 0.53
C LYS A 18 36.63 11.95 -0.15
N ILE A 19 35.53 12.68 -0.08
CA ILE A 19 34.30 12.33 -0.81
C ILE A 19 34.52 12.47 -2.32
N ASN A 20 35.19 13.53 -2.77
CA ASN A 20 35.56 13.69 -4.18
C ASN A 20 36.55 12.62 -4.65
N GLU A 21 37.49 12.20 -3.81
CA GLU A 21 38.41 11.09 -4.07
C GLU A 21 37.67 9.77 -4.14
N MET A 22 36.70 9.54 -3.26
CA MET A 22 35.82 8.36 -3.32
C MET A 22 34.95 8.38 -4.57
N ILE A 23 34.40 9.53 -4.98
CA ILE A 23 33.70 9.71 -6.26
C ILE A 23 34.66 9.49 -7.43
N THR A 24 35.91 9.92 -7.32
CA THR A 24 36.95 9.76 -8.35
C THR A 24 37.41 8.31 -8.46
N ASN A 25 37.55 7.60 -7.33
CA ASN A 25 37.87 6.18 -7.25
C ASN A 25 36.70 5.32 -7.71
N LEU A 26 35.46 5.69 -7.37
CA LEU A 26 34.25 5.15 -8.00
C LEU A 26 34.25 5.44 -9.51
N THR A 27 34.66 6.63 -9.96
CA THR A 27 34.79 6.97 -11.39
C THR A 27 35.92 6.18 -12.09
N ARG A 28 36.98 5.80 -11.36
CA ARG A 28 38.11 4.99 -11.82
C ARG A 28 37.74 3.50 -11.88
N PHE A 29 36.98 3.02 -10.88
CA PHE A 29 36.39 1.69 -10.81
C PHE A 29 35.29 1.49 -11.88
N VAL A 30 34.49 2.53 -12.16
CA VAL A 30 33.52 2.59 -13.27
C VAL A 30 34.19 2.64 -14.65
N LYS A 31 35.50 2.89 -14.70
CA LYS A 31 36.35 2.84 -15.90
C LYS A 31 37.36 1.69 -15.79
N ASP A 32 36.94 0.47 -15.48
CA ASP A 32 37.77 -0.70 -15.82
C ASP A 32 37.90 -0.75 -17.36
N PRO A 33 39.06 -0.35 -17.92
CA PRO A 33 39.24 -0.29 -19.36
C PRO A 33 39.33 -1.70 -19.93
N GLU A 34 39.73 -2.70 -19.14
CA GLU A 34 40.02 -4.05 -19.62
C GLU A 34 38.71 -4.81 -19.86
N LEU A 35 37.74 -4.72 -18.95
CA LEU A 35 36.45 -5.40 -19.11
C LEU A 35 35.62 -4.81 -20.27
N LEU A 36 35.53 -3.48 -20.38
CA LEU A 36 34.76 -2.81 -21.44
C LEU A 36 35.47 -2.87 -22.80
N THR A 37 36.81 -2.89 -22.82
CA THR A 37 37.59 -3.04 -24.06
C THR A 37 37.60 -4.49 -24.53
N ASN A 38 37.66 -5.48 -23.63
CA ASN A 38 37.53 -6.89 -24.01
C ASN A 38 36.12 -7.20 -24.54
N LEU A 39 35.07 -6.65 -23.92
CA LEU A 39 33.69 -6.78 -24.43
C LEU A 39 33.49 -6.07 -25.78
N LYS A 40 34.10 -4.89 -25.96
CA LYS A 40 34.08 -4.19 -27.26
C LYS A 40 34.93 -4.88 -28.32
N GLN A 41 36.11 -5.39 -27.98
CA GLN A 41 36.97 -6.11 -28.91
C GLN A 41 36.35 -7.45 -29.31
N MET A 42 35.72 -8.18 -28.37
CA MET A 42 34.90 -9.34 -28.70
C MET A 42 33.76 -8.94 -29.63
N ALA A 43 32.99 -7.89 -29.31
CA ALA A 43 31.89 -7.41 -30.16
C ALA A 43 32.35 -6.92 -31.56
N ILE A 44 33.55 -6.34 -31.67
CA ILE A 44 34.17 -5.90 -32.94
C ILE A 44 34.69 -7.09 -33.75
N HIS A 45 35.30 -8.08 -33.10
CA HIS A 45 35.73 -9.33 -33.72
C HIS A 45 34.52 -10.15 -34.22
N PHE A 46 33.40 -10.10 -33.49
CA PHE A 46 32.12 -10.68 -33.92
C PHE A 46 31.46 -9.95 -35.10
N LYS A 47 31.86 -8.71 -35.41
CA LYS A 47 31.27 -7.85 -36.44
C LYS A 47 32.00 -7.88 -37.78
N THR A 48 33.22 -8.42 -37.86
CA THR A 48 34.13 -8.17 -39.00
C THR A 48 34.58 -9.39 -39.83
N GLU A 49 34.08 -10.61 -39.60
CA GLU A 49 34.29 -11.70 -40.55
C GLU A 49 32.99 -12.38 -40.98
N THR A 50 32.80 -12.41 -42.30
CA THR A 50 31.74 -13.09 -43.03
C THR A 50 31.92 -14.61 -42.95
N LEU A 51 30.99 -15.34 -42.32
CA LEU A 51 30.40 -16.60 -42.82
C LEU A 51 29.30 -17.13 -41.85
N PRO A 52 28.06 -17.50 -42.30
CA PRO A 52 26.91 -17.68 -41.39
C PRO A 52 26.68 -19.09 -40.79
N GLU A 53 27.13 -20.20 -41.40
CA GLU A 53 26.66 -21.54 -40.99
C GLU A 53 27.47 -22.23 -39.86
N LEU A 54 28.75 -21.91 -39.65
CA LEU A 54 29.58 -22.58 -38.62
C LEU A 54 29.31 -22.09 -37.18
N LYS A 55 28.63 -20.94 -37.03
CA LYS A 55 28.48 -20.23 -35.74
C LYS A 55 27.56 -20.95 -34.76
N ARG A 56 26.54 -21.68 -35.22
CA ARG A 56 25.55 -22.27 -34.32
C ARG A 56 26.10 -23.47 -33.54
N VAL A 57 26.98 -24.25 -34.17
CA VAL A 57 27.58 -25.45 -33.58
C VAL A 57 28.63 -25.09 -32.53
N LEU A 58 29.50 -24.09 -32.79
CA LEU A 58 30.54 -23.67 -31.84
C LEU A 58 29.97 -22.89 -30.63
N LEU A 59 28.87 -22.16 -30.79
CA LEU A 59 28.22 -21.42 -29.70
C LEU A 59 27.46 -22.35 -28.74
N GLU A 60 26.82 -23.42 -29.23
CA GLU A 60 26.13 -24.40 -28.35
C GLU A 60 27.14 -25.23 -27.52
N GLU A 61 28.36 -25.44 -28.02
CA GLU A 61 29.38 -26.25 -27.36
C GLU A 61 30.13 -25.52 -26.22
N LYS A 62 30.37 -24.21 -26.35
CA LYS A 62 31.21 -23.42 -25.42
C LYS A 62 30.46 -22.57 -24.39
N PHE A 63 29.16 -22.35 -24.59
CA PHE A 63 28.31 -21.53 -23.71
C PHE A 63 28.14 -22.09 -22.28
N PRO A 64 28.02 -23.41 -22.06
CA PRO A 64 27.92 -23.97 -20.71
C PRO A 64 29.19 -23.74 -19.87
N GLU A 65 30.36 -23.81 -20.51
CA GLU A 65 31.67 -23.60 -19.88
C GLU A 65 31.85 -22.15 -19.41
N LEU A 66 31.45 -21.18 -20.24
CA LEU A 66 31.47 -19.75 -19.87
C LEU A 66 30.48 -19.40 -18.76
N LYS A 67 29.26 -19.97 -18.80
CA LYS A 67 28.25 -19.77 -17.75
C LYS A 67 28.75 -20.31 -16.40
N ARG A 68 29.44 -21.45 -16.41
CA ARG A 68 30.06 -22.04 -15.23
C ARG A 68 31.12 -21.13 -14.62
N ILE A 69 32.07 -20.64 -15.42
CA ILE A 69 33.14 -19.73 -14.96
C ILE A 69 32.58 -18.43 -14.36
N ILE A 70 31.56 -17.85 -15.00
CA ILE A 70 30.97 -16.58 -14.52
C ILE A 70 30.18 -16.79 -13.22
N MET A 71 29.35 -17.82 -13.13
CA MET A 71 28.44 -18.03 -12.00
C MET A 71 29.10 -18.73 -10.81
N GLU A 72 30.07 -19.62 -11.04
CA GLU A 72 30.67 -20.45 -10.00
C GLU A 72 32.06 -19.95 -9.54
N GLU A 73 32.84 -19.27 -10.40
CA GLU A 73 34.16 -18.75 -10.02
C GLU A 73 34.15 -17.24 -9.77
N LYS A 74 33.60 -16.44 -10.69
CA LYS A 74 33.71 -14.97 -10.61
C LYS A 74 32.64 -14.29 -9.76
N TYR A 75 31.40 -14.76 -9.81
CA TYR A 75 30.30 -14.19 -9.02
C TYR A 75 30.50 -14.33 -7.49
N PRO A 76 30.97 -15.48 -6.96
CA PRO A 76 31.22 -15.62 -5.52
C PRO A 76 32.41 -14.78 -5.02
N GLU A 77 33.40 -14.53 -5.88
CA GLU A 77 34.56 -13.67 -5.59
C GLU A 77 34.12 -12.20 -5.48
N ILE A 78 33.32 -11.73 -6.43
CA ILE A 78 32.75 -10.37 -6.43
C ILE A 78 31.79 -10.18 -5.24
N LYS A 79 30.92 -11.17 -4.98
CA LYS A 79 30.00 -11.14 -3.83
C LYS A 79 30.75 -11.08 -2.49
N ARG A 80 31.83 -11.85 -2.32
CA ARG A 80 32.68 -11.80 -1.11
C ARG A 80 33.36 -10.45 -0.94
N GLN A 81 33.89 -9.87 -2.02
CA GLN A 81 34.57 -8.58 -1.95
C GLN A 81 33.61 -7.43 -1.66
N VAL A 82 32.39 -7.47 -2.20
CA VAL A 82 31.34 -6.48 -1.88
C VAL A 82 30.86 -6.62 -0.44
N LEU A 83 30.66 -7.84 0.06
CA LEU A 83 30.32 -8.09 1.46
C LEU A 83 31.44 -7.63 2.41
N ALA A 84 32.71 -7.84 2.05
CA ALA A 84 33.84 -7.36 2.84
C ALA A 84 33.91 -5.82 2.90
N GLN A 85 33.64 -5.14 1.78
CA GLN A 85 33.60 -3.67 1.74
C GLN A 85 32.38 -3.11 2.50
N TYR A 86 31.26 -3.84 2.50
CA TYR A 86 30.08 -3.49 3.30
C TYR A 86 30.36 -3.60 4.81
N GLU A 87 31.04 -4.65 5.27
CA GLU A 87 31.40 -4.79 6.69
C GLU A 87 32.42 -3.73 7.15
N ILE A 88 33.37 -3.34 6.29
CA ILE A 88 34.28 -2.22 6.58
C ILE A 88 33.49 -0.90 6.67
N ALA A 89 32.55 -0.66 5.76
CA ALA A 89 31.70 0.52 5.80
C ALA A 89 30.79 0.55 7.05
N LYS A 90 30.33 -0.61 7.51
CA LYS A 90 29.53 -0.79 8.74
C LYS A 90 30.34 -0.43 9.99
N VAL A 91 31.59 -0.88 10.09
CA VAL A 91 32.49 -0.54 11.21
C VAL A 91 32.77 0.97 11.25
N ILE A 92 33.06 1.58 10.10
CA ILE A 92 33.32 3.03 10.00
C ILE A 92 32.07 3.85 10.35
N MET A 93 30.89 3.39 9.94
CA MET A 93 29.61 4.03 10.31
C MET A 93 29.35 3.98 11.81
N GLU A 94 29.75 2.90 12.48
CA GLU A 94 29.57 2.73 13.92
C GLU A 94 30.58 3.55 14.74
N GLU A 95 31.82 3.70 14.27
CA GLU A 95 32.78 4.67 14.82
C GLU A 95 32.29 6.13 14.66
N LEU A 96 31.65 6.44 13.54
CA LEU A 96 31.06 7.77 13.31
C LEU A 96 29.85 8.04 14.21
N LYS A 97 29.02 7.03 14.49
CA LYS A 97 27.92 7.15 15.46
C LYS A 97 28.43 7.33 16.89
N GLN A 98 29.40 6.54 17.33
CA GLN A 98 29.97 6.66 18.67
C GLN A 98 30.61 8.03 18.90
N ASN A 99 31.33 8.56 17.91
CA ASN A 99 31.90 9.91 17.98
C ASN A 99 30.84 11.03 17.99
N ALA A 100 29.72 10.86 17.29
CA ALA A 100 28.61 11.81 17.32
C ALA A 100 27.88 11.82 18.67
N THR A 101 27.70 10.65 19.30
CA THR A 101 27.09 10.51 20.63
C THR A 101 27.98 11.11 21.72
N HIS A 102 29.30 10.84 21.67
CA HIS A 102 30.27 11.40 22.61
C HIS A 102 30.43 12.94 22.46
N PHE A 103 30.26 13.47 21.25
CA PHE A 103 30.21 14.92 21.02
C PHE A 103 28.93 15.55 21.59
N ARG A 104 27.78 14.89 21.47
CA ARG A 104 26.50 15.34 22.05
C ARG A 104 26.56 15.40 23.58
N GLU A 105 27.11 14.38 24.22
CA GLU A 105 27.23 14.31 25.69
C GLU A 105 28.19 15.36 26.25
N ASN A 106 29.33 15.61 25.58
CA ASN A 106 30.27 16.66 25.94
C ASN A 106 29.70 18.09 25.76
N VAL A 107 28.76 18.27 24.82
CA VAL A 107 28.04 19.53 24.61
C VAL A 107 26.98 19.73 25.70
N MET A 108 26.21 18.70 26.05
CA MET A 108 25.19 18.76 27.10
C MET A 108 25.80 18.98 28.50
N ALA A 109 26.92 18.33 28.81
CA ALA A 109 27.64 18.55 30.06
C ALA A 109 28.16 20.00 30.21
N LYS A 110 28.57 20.65 29.11
CA LYS A 110 28.96 22.07 29.09
C LYS A 110 27.77 23.02 29.23
N VAL A 111 26.60 22.65 28.70
CA VAL A 111 25.34 23.41 28.83
C VAL A 111 24.84 23.40 30.29
N GLU A 112 24.96 22.29 31.01
CA GLU A 112 24.60 22.20 32.44
C GLU A 112 25.52 23.08 33.32
N THR A 113 26.84 23.11 33.06
CA THR A 113 27.77 24.00 33.77
C THR A 113 27.56 25.49 33.49
N LEU A 114 26.95 25.83 32.35
CA LEU A 114 26.62 27.22 31.97
C LEU A 114 25.30 27.71 32.57
N LYS A 115 24.37 26.80 32.93
CA LYS A 115 23.14 27.14 33.66
C LYS A 115 23.40 27.62 35.10
N ILE A 116 24.44 27.08 35.76
CA ILE A 116 24.75 27.37 37.18
C ILE A 116 25.43 28.74 37.38
N LYS A 117 26.12 29.27 36.37
CA LYS A 117 26.78 30.60 36.43
C LYS A 117 25.95 31.74 35.85
N ALA A 118 24.72 31.46 35.43
CA ALA A 118 23.87 32.39 34.68
C ALA A 118 22.75 33.03 35.54
N THR A 119 23.08 33.53 36.74
CA THR A 119 22.14 34.30 37.56
C THR A 119 22.54 35.75 37.85
N GLU A 120 23.61 36.31 37.26
CA GLU A 120 24.04 37.66 37.66
C GLU A 120 24.19 38.76 36.60
N LYS A 121 24.24 38.51 35.28
CA LYS A 121 24.46 39.61 34.30
C LYS A 121 23.78 39.41 32.94
N TRP A 122 22.44 39.42 32.94
CA TRP A 122 21.61 39.08 31.78
C TRP A 122 21.53 40.16 30.66
N THR A 123 21.89 41.41 30.92
CA THR A 123 21.65 42.51 29.96
C THR A 123 22.76 42.75 28.92
N GLU A 124 23.99 42.32 29.19
CA GLU A 124 25.12 42.46 28.24
C GLU A 124 25.16 41.33 27.18
N LEU A 125 24.44 40.23 27.44
CA LEU A 125 24.44 39.03 26.58
C LEU A 125 23.49 39.17 25.37
N LEU A 126 22.45 40.00 25.47
CA LEU A 126 21.43 40.14 24.44
C LEU A 126 21.93 40.83 23.17
N GLU A 127 22.88 41.77 23.27
CA GLU A 127 23.50 42.38 22.08
C GLU A 127 24.44 41.42 21.34
N LYS A 128 25.16 40.55 22.07
CA LYS A 128 26.04 39.54 21.45
C LYS A 128 25.25 38.41 20.76
N ILE A 129 24.07 38.05 21.28
CA ILE A 129 23.17 37.06 20.67
C ILE A 129 22.57 37.56 19.34
N LYS A 130 22.31 38.88 19.22
CA LYS A 130 21.83 39.50 17.98
C LYS A 130 22.83 39.33 16.82
N GLY A 131 24.14 39.39 17.11
CA GLY A 131 25.19 39.16 16.10
C GLY A 131 25.36 37.72 15.65
N ILE A 132 25.01 36.73 16.49
CA ILE A 132 25.10 35.30 16.15
C ILE A 132 23.90 34.86 15.29
N LYS A 133 22.71 35.45 15.53
CA LYS A 133 21.47 35.12 14.80
C LYS A 133 21.47 35.58 13.34
N GLN A 134 22.36 36.50 12.96
CA GLN A 134 22.32 37.14 11.65
C GLN A 134 23.01 36.33 10.53
N ASN A 135 23.98 35.44 10.85
CA ASN A 135 24.83 34.79 9.84
C ASN A 135 24.81 33.23 9.83
N TRP A 136 23.95 32.60 10.64
CA TRP A 136 23.72 31.15 10.63
C TRP A 136 22.85 30.63 9.44
N PRO A 137 21.82 31.36 8.96
CA PRO A 137 20.93 30.86 7.90
C PRO A 137 21.66 30.61 6.58
N GLU A 138 22.58 31.51 6.18
CA GLU A 138 23.28 31.41 4.89
C GLU A 138 24.25 30.23 4.83
N THR A 139 24.93 29.92 5.95
CA THR A 139 25.90 28.81 5.99
C THR A 139 25.18 27.45 6.00
N TYR A 140 24.07 27.34 6.73
CA TYR A 140 23.23 26.15 6.72
C TYR A 140 22.59 25.93 5.34
N GLN A 141 22.10 27.00 4.71
CA GLN A 141 21.50 26.93 3.38
C GLN A 141 22.55 26.51 2.33
N LYS A 142 23.77 27.05 2.39
CA LYS A 142 24.86 26.68 1.47
C LYS A 142 25.29 25.21 1.59
N ILE A 143 25.36 24.66 2.82
CA ILE A 143 25.66 23.24 3.03
C ILE A 143 24.50 22.36 2.54
N LYS A 144 23.26 22.79 2.74
CA LYS A 144 22.07 22.09 2.25
C LYS A 144 22.01 22.07 0.71
N ASP A 145 22.32 23.20 0.08
CA ASP A 145 22.37 23.33 -1.38
C ASP A 145 23.51 22.49 -1.98
N ASP A 146 24.69 22.47 -1.33
CA ASP A 146 25.81 21.59 -1.72
C ASP A 146 25.45 20.10 -1.60
N ILE A 147 24.67 19.70 -0.58
CA ILE A 147 24.18 18.32 -0.41
C ILE A 147 23.17 17.96 -1.51
N GLU A 148 22.27 18.88 -1.87
CA GLU A 148 21.30 18.64 -2.95
C GLU A 148 21.97 18.60 -4.33
N ASP A 149 22.97 19.45 -4.58
CA ASP A 149 23.78 19.37 -5.79
C ASP A 149 24.56 18.05 -5.87
N LEU A 150 25.15 17.59 -4.77
CA LEU A 150 25.82 16.28 -4.72
C LEU A 150 24.86 15.12 -4.99
N LYS A 151 23.64 15.15 -4.42
CA LYS A 151 22.59 14.17 -4.72
C LYS A 151 22.21 14.19 -6.19
N LEU A 152 22.06 15.38 -6.78
CA LEU A 152 21.74 15.56 -8.19
C LEU A 152 22.87 15.03 -9.08
N GLN A 153 24.13 15.32 -8.76
CA GLN A 153 25.29 14.79 -9.48
C GLN A 153 25.35 13.25 -9.40
N LEU A 154 25.07 12.67 -8.23
CA LEU A 154 25.01 11.22 -8.05
C LEU A 154 23.90 10.61 -8.90
N LYS A 155 22.69 11.17 -8.82
CA LYS A 155 21.51 10.72 -9.57
C LYS A 155 21.73 10.81 -11.08
N THR A 156 22.37 11.87 -11.54
CA THR A 156 22.65 12.12 -12.97
C THR A 156 23.73 11.19 -13.50
N LYS A 157 24.82 10.98 -12.74
CA LYS A 157 25.88 10.03 -13.12
C LYS A 157 25.38 8.58 -13.10
N LEU A 158 24.60 8.21 -12.09
CA LEU A 158 24.00 6.87 -11.97
C LEU A 158 23.01 6.60 -13.12
N SER A 159 22.14 7.56 -13.44
CA SER A 159 21.21 7.46 -14.59
C SER A 159 21.95 7.33 -15.92
N LYS A 160 23.06 8.08 -16.11
CA LYS A 160 23.88 8.00 -17.32
C LYS A 160 24.57 6.65 -17.47
N TYR A 161 24.96 6.01 -16.37
CA TYR A 161 25.55 4.66 -16.37
C TYR A 161 24.49 3.59 -16.60
N ILE A 162 23.34 3.65 -15.91
CA ILE A 162 22.19 2.77 -16.13
C ILE A 162 21.82 2.80 -17.63
N ASN A 163 21.68 3.98 -18.24
CA ASN A 163 21.36 4.10 -19.66
C ASN A 163 22.43 3.51 -20.60
N LYS A 164 23.72 3.57 -20.24
CA LYS A 164 24.80 2.92 -21.00
C LYS A 164 24.77 1.40 -20.87
N VAL A 165 24.53 0.89 -19.67
CA VAL A 165 24.38 -0.54 -19.41
C VAL A 165 23.16 -1.08 -20.14
N LEU A 166 22.02 -0.39 -20.07
CA LEU A 166 20.80 -0.73 -20.80
C LEU A 166 21.02 -0.74 -22.33
N ALA A 167 21.80 0.19 -22.87
CA ALA A 167 22.14 0.21 -24.29
C ALA A 167 22.98 -1.01 -24.70
N VAL A 168 23.97 -1.40 -23.89
CA VAL A 168 24.80 -2.59 -24.15
C VAL A 168 23.99 -3.89 -23.98
N LEU A 169 23.15 -4.00 -22.96
CA LEU A 169 22.27 -5.15 -22.75
C LEU A 169 21.26 -5.32 -23.89
N LYS A 170 20.77 -4.21 -24.45
CA LYS A 170 19.89 -4.18 -25.63
C LYS A 170 20.59 -4.64 -26.90
N GLU A 171 21.85 -4.27 -27.11
CA GLU A 171 22.66 -4.78 -28.22
C GLU A 171 22.97 -6.29 -28.08
N LEU A 172 23.08 -6.79 -26.84
CA LEU A 172 23.33 -8.19 -26.51
C LEU A 172 22.05 -9.05 -26.38
N ARG A 173 20.84 -8.47 -26.55
CA ARG A 173 19.52 -9.13 -26.40
C ARG A 173 19.31 -9.84 -25.04
N ILE A 174 19.91 -9.34 -23.97
CA ILE A 174 19.73 -9.87 -22.62
C ILE A 174 18.50 -9.20 -21.97
N PRO A 175 17.50 -9.96 -21.49
CA PRO A 175 16.33 -9.39 -20.82
C PRO A 175 16.74 -8.73 -19.49
N VAL A 176 16.24 -7.51 -19.25
CA VAL A 176 16.67 -6.59 -18.17
C VAL A 176 15.87 -6.79 -16.86
N GLU A 177 14.99 -7.80 -16.80
CA GLU A 177 14.03 -8.03 -15.71
C GLU A 177 14.63 -8.31 -14.31
N ILE A 178 15.94 -8.28 -14.12
CA ILE A 178 16.60 -8.69 -12.86
C ILE A 178 17.18 -7.51 -12.05
N LEU A 179 16.97 -6.24 -12.44
CA LEU A 179 17.51 -5.10 -11.68
C LEU A 179 16.40 -4.16 -11.16
N PRO A 180 16.00 -4.26 -9.88
CA PRO A 180 15.01 -3.38 -9.27
C PRO A 180 15.68 -2.03 -8.92
N LEU A 181 15.90 -1.19 -9.92
CA LEU A 181 16.50 0.14 -9.73
C LEU A 181 15.52 1.14 -9.10
N GLU A 182 14.23 0.83 -9.04
CA GLU A 182 13.21 1.62 -8.34
C GLU A 182 13.18 1.40 -6.82
N GLN A 183 13.83 0.35 -6.32
CA GLN A 183 14.00 0.11 -4.88
C GLN A 183 15.20 0.88 -4.30
N MET A 184 16.03 1.52 -5.13
CA MET A 184 17.09 2.43 -4.68
C MET A 184 16.53 3.83 -4.36
N LYS A 185 15.57 3.91 -3.44
CA LYS A 185 15.41 5.13 -2.64
C LYS A 185 16.65 5.21 -1.74
N VAL A 186 17.46 6.23 -1.98
CA VAL A 186 18.63 6.62 -1.17
C VAL A 186 18.27 6.51 0.32
N TYR A 187 18.86 5.50 0.98
CA TYR A 187 19.03 5.30 2.42
C TYR A 187 17.93 5.86 3.33
N SER A 188 16.98 5.00 3.71
CA SER A 188 16.42 5.05 5.06
C SER A 188 17.23 4.04 5.90
N PRO A 189 17.79 4.42 7.07
CA PRO A 189 18.44 3.46 7.97
C PRO A 189 17.42 2.38 8.36
N TRP A 190 17.88 1.15 8.60
CA TRP A 190 17.11 -0.07 8.90
C TRP A 190 15.65 0.15 9.31
N LYS A 191 14.71 -0.53 8.64
CA LYS A 191 13.31 -0.56 9.07
C LYS A 191 13.17 -1.67 10.10
N TYR A 192 12.65 -1.32 11.25
CA TYR A 192 12.28 -2.27 12.28
C TYR A 192 10.80 -2.52 12.24
N THR A 193 10.40 -3.77 12.46
CA THR A 193 9.01 -4.18 12.35
C THR A 193 8.55 -4.85 13.63
N ALA A 194 7.45 -4.35 14.19
CA ALA A 194 6.73 -4.96 15.29
C ALA A 194 5.29 -5.22 14.84
N MET A 195 4.61 -6.12 15.53
CA MET A 195 3.25 -6.48 15.21
C MET A 195 2.45 -6.73 16.47
N VAL A 196 1.22 -6.23 16.51
CA VAL A 196 0.21 -6.73 17.44
C VAL A 196 -0.76 -7.55 16.61
N PHE A 197 -1.03 -8.78 17.03
CA PHE A 197 -1.95 -9.67 16.35
C PHE A 197 -2.87 -10.35 17.35
N ARG A 198 -4.08 -10.69 16.89
CA ARG A 198 -5.22 -10.93 17.78
C ARG A 198 -5.42 -9.75 18.74
N THR A 199 -6.21 -9.89 19.79
CA THR A 199 -6.40 -8.80 20.76
C THR A 199 -5.24 -8.66 21.76
N ASN A 200 -4.29 -9.59 21.81
CA ASN A 200 -3.35 -9.66 22.94
C ASN A 200 -1.99 -10.31 22.64
N HIS A 201 -1.64 -10.60 21.39
CA HIS A 201 -0.31 -11.15 21.06
C HIS A 201 0.58 -10.05 20.49
N MET A 202 1.85 -10.09 20.88
CA MET A 202 2.86 -9.09 20.57
C MET A 202 4.04 -9.75 19.89
N MET A 203 4.52 -9.16 18.80
CA MET A 203 5.86 -9.35 18.26
C MET A 203 6.60 -8.03 18.45
N THR A 204 7.65 -8.04 19.25
CA THR A 204 8.50 -6.86 19.47
C THR A 204 9.33 -6.53 18.23
N PHE A 205 9.93 -5.35 18.21
CA PHE A 205 10.75 -4.94 17.08
C PHE A 205 12.01 -5.78 16.88
N ASP A 206 12.50 -6.43 17.94
CA ASP A 206 13.66 -7.32 17.91
C ASP A 206 13.24 -8.81 17.85
N GLY A 207 11.97 -9.08 17.57
CA GLY A 207 11.46 -10.38 17.15
C GLY A 207 10.99 -11.31 18.26
N LYS A 208 10.89 -10.84 19.52
CA LYS A 208 10.34 -11.63 20.63
C LYS A 208 8.83 -11.71 20.53
N VAL A 209 8.25 -12.90 20.79
CA VAL A 209 6.80 -13.14 20.66
C VAL A 209 6.21 -13.58 21.99
N TYR A 210 5.16 -12.91 22.45
CA TYR A 210 4.49 -13.26 23.71
C TYR A 210 3.05 -12.73 23.77
N SER A 211 2.31 -13.14 24.80
CA SER A 211 0.95 -12.70 25.05
C SER A 211 0.84 -11.74 26.22
N VAL A 212 -0.02 -10.74 26.10
CA VAL A 212 -0.52 -9.94 27.23
C VAL A 212 -1.86 -10.49 27.73
N PRO A 213 -2.24 -10.27 29.00
CA PRO A 213 -3.58 -10.57 29.47
C PRO A 213 -4.65 -9.90 28.62
N GLU A 214 -5.82 -10.52 28.54
CA GLU A 214 -6.99 -9.84 27.98
C GLU A 214 -7.29 -8.57 28.77
N PHE A 215 -7.76 -7.54 28.06
CA PHE A 215 -8.12 -6.26 28.66
C PHE A 215 -9.23 -6.47 29.69
N GLY A 216 -8.96 -6.12 30.95
CA GLY A 216 -9.90 -6.26 32.06
C GLY A 216 -11.03 -5.21 32.06
N SER A 217 -10.89 -4.14 31.27
CA SER A 217 -11.94 -3.14 31.05
C SER A 217 -11.79 -2.44 29.70
N GLU A 218 -12.87 -1.85 29.18
CA GLU A 218 -12.86 -1.05 27.94
C GLU A 218 -11.96 0.19 28.02
N GLN A 219 -11.69 0.68 29.23
CA GLN A 219 -10.85 1.86 29.43
C GLN A 219 -9.37 1.50 29.53
N GLN A 220 -9.04 0.21 29.63
CA GLN A 220 -7.67 -0.22 29.84
C GLN A 220 -6.81 0.09 28.62
N THR A 221 -5.72 0.82 28.83
CA THR A 221 -4.86 1.34 27.78
C THR A 221 -3.41 0.99 28.06
N TYR A 222 -2.75 0.36 27.09
CA TYR A 222 -1.33 0.03 27.18
C TYR A 222 -0.50 0.87 26.21
N VAL A 223 0.74 1.18 26.62
CA VAL A 223 1.75 1.79 25.74
C VAL A 223 2.47 0.69 24.95
N LEU A 224 2.23 0.65 23.65
CA LEU A 224 2.92 -0.28 22.75
C LEU A 224 4.34 0.19 22.46
N ALA A 225 4.51 1.47 22.13
CA ALA A 225 5.82 2.05 21.82
C ALA A 225 5.77 3.56 22.03
N HIS A 226 6.78 4.13 22.67
CA HIS A 226 6.93 5.57 22.83
C HIS A 226 8.38 5.96 22.57
N ASP A 227 8.61 7.09 21.91
CA ASP A 227 9.94 7.69 21.76
C ASP A 227 10.33 8.40 23.06
N PHE A 228 11.04 7.70 23.95
CA PHE A 228 11.43 8.22 25.27
C PHE A 228 12.52 9.28 25.22
N VAL A 229 13.17 9.48 24.08
CA VAL A 229 14.27 10.44 23.94
C VAL A 229 13.78 11.77 23.38
N ASP A 230 13.06 11.73 22.26
CA ASP A 230 12.68 12.93 21.52
C ASP A 230 11.15 13.21 21.55
N SER A 231 10.36 12.28 22.13
CA SER A 231 8.89 12.33 22.21
C SER A 231 8.22 12.62 20.87
N ASN A 232 8.74 12.03 19.78
CA ASN A 232 8.16 12.23 18.45
C ASN A 232 6.86 11.47 18.25
N PHE A 233 6.68 10.33 18.92
CA PHE A 233 5.46 9.53 18.84
C PHE A 233 5.17 8.75 20.13
N THR A 234 3.89 8.40 20.29
CA THR A 234 3.40 7.41 21.25
C THR A 234 2.37 6.55 20.54
N LEU A 235 2.49 5.24 20.68
CA LEU A 235 1.58 4.26 20.16
C LEU A 235 0.89 3.58 21.34
N LEU A 236 -0.44 3.60 21.33
CA LEU A 236 -1.30 3.07 22.38
C LEU A 236 -2.24 2.01 21.82
N VAL A 237 -2.59 1.04 22.65
CA VAL A 237 -3.66 0.09 22.38
C VAL A 237 -4.69 0.14 23.51
N GLN A 238 -5.96 0.14 23.13
CA GLN A 238 -7.11 0.03 24.04
C GLN A 238 -8.07 -1.00 23.45
N LYS A 239 -8.01 -2.24 23.93
CA LYS A 239 -8.77 -3.38 23.42
C LYS A 239 -8.62 -3.57 21.91
N LYS A 240 -9.57 -3.08 21.11
CA LYS A 240 -9.55 -3.14 19.64
C LYS A 240 -9.32 -1.78 18.97
N ARG A 241 -8.78 -0.82 19.71
CA ARG A 241 -8.43 0.53 19.21
C ARG A 241 -6.93 0.74 19.27
N ILE A 242 -6.34 1.17 18.17
CA ILE A 242 -4.94 1.61 18.09
C ILE A 242 -4.90 3.12 17.95
N THR A 243 -4.13 3.78 18.82
CA THR A 243 -3.94 5.23 18.76
C THR A 243 -2.48 5.59 18.55
N LEU A 244 -2.19 6.28 17.45
CA LEU A 244 -0.92 6.93 17.20
C LEU A 244 -1.01 8.40 17.57
N VAL A 245 -0.27 8.80 18.59
CA VAL A 245 -0.07 10.19 18.97
C VAL A 245 1.27 10.66 18.42
N VAL A 246 1.26 11.77 17.70
CA VAL A 246 2.44 12.49 17.23
C VAL A 246 2.25 13.96 17.60
N ARG A 247 3.33 14.69 17.89
CA ARG A 247 3.32 16.07 18.46
C ARG A 247 1.97 16.80 18.59
N ASN A 248 1.32 17.18 17.48
CA ASN A 248 0.09 17.99 17.48
C ASN A 248 -1.14 17.24 16.94
N MET A 249 -1.09 15.91 16.86
CA MET A 249 -2.15 15.10 16.29
C MET A 249 -2.27 13.73 16.96
N SER A 250 -3.51 13.29 17.20
CA SER A 250 -3.80 11.89 17.51
C SER A 250 -4.62 11.26 16.40
N ILE A 251 -4.28 10.02 16.06
CA ILE A 251 -4.96 9.22 15.05
C ILE A 251 -5.37 7.93 15.76
N ALA A 252 -6.67 7.74 15.96
CA ALA A 252 -7.22 6.51 16.50
C ALA A 252 -7.93 5.73 15.39
N ILE A 253 -7.63 4.44 15.28
CA ILE A 253 -8.31 3.49 14.42
C ILE A 253 -9.09 2.57 15.36
N ASP A 254 -10.40 2.47 15.20
CA ASP A 254 -11.28 1.62 16.01
C ASP A 254 -11.54 0.25 15.37
N ASP A 255 -12.34 -0.58 16.04
CA ASP A 255 -12.63 -1.95 15.64
C ASP A 255 -13.44 -2.09 14.36
N GLU A 256 -14.03 -1.01 13.87
CA GLU A 256 -14.71 -0.91 12.58
C GLU A 256 -13.77 -0.38 11.47
N ASN A 257 -12.47 -0.19 11.79
CA ASN A 257 -11.45 0.47 10.96
C ASN A 257 -11.77 1.94 10.65
N VAL A 258 -12.63 2.58 11.45
CA VAL A 258 -12.94 4.01 11.31
C VAL A 258 -11.82 4.84 11.94
N VAL A 259 -11.42 5.90 11.23
CA VAL A 259 -10.33 6.79 11.64
C VAL A 259 -10.88 8.04 12.32
N HIS A 260 -10.43 8.26 13.56
CA HIS A 260 -10.72 9.45 14.35
C HIS A 260 -9.46 10.28 14.50
N ILE A 261 -9.52 11.57 14.15
CA ILE A 261 -8.40 12.50 14.26
C ILE A 261 -8.68 13.49 15.40
N ASN A 262 -7.71 13.65 16.31
CA ASN A 262 -7.75 14.59 17.44
C ASN A 262 -8.94 14.42 18.39
N GLY A 263 -9.53 13.21 18.46
CA GLY A 263 -10.73 12.95 19.25
C GLY A 263 -11.94 13.78 18.81
N LEU A 264 -11.92 14.31 17.58
CA LEU A 264 -13.06 15.02 17.02
C LEU A 264 -14.20 14.02 16.77
N PRO A 265 -15.46 14.39 17.05
CA PRO A 265 -16.62 13.53 16.78
C PRO A 265 -16.92 13.43 15.28
N THR A 266 -16.32 14.29 14.47
CA THR A 266 -16.48 14.27 13.01
C THR A 266 -15.59 13.18 12.42
N LEU A 267 -16.25 12.21 11.80
CA LEU A 267 -15.60 11.14 11.04
C LEU A 267 -14.76 11.74 9.92
N GLN A 268 -13.52 11.25 9.77
CA GLN A 268 -12.64 11.64 8.68
C GLN A 268 -12.67 10.59 7.59
N GLU A 269 -13.20 10.95 6.42
CA GLU A 269 -13.08 10.08 5.25
C GLU A 269 -11.62 10.01 4.78
N LEU A 270 -11.21 8.83 4.34
CA LEU A 270 -9.91 8.59 3.71
C LEU A 270 -10.06 8.72 2.19
N PRO A 271 -9.00 9.11 1.46
CA PRO A 271 -7.65 9.38 1.94
C PRO A 271 -7.52 10.72 2.66
N TYR A 272 -6.67 10.77 3.68
CA TYR A 272 -6.34 11.98 4.43
C TYR A 272 -4.85 12.28 4.37
N GLN A 273 -4.48 13.55 4.19
CA GLN A 273 -3.11 14.02 4.34
C GLN A 273 -3.11 15.32 5.15
N THR A 274 -2.18 15.44 6.10
CA THR A 274 -2.04 16.67 6.89
C THR A 274 -1.88 17.88 5.98
N PRO A 275 -2.74 18.90 6.09
CA PRO A 275 -2.63 20.11 5.29
C PRO A 275 -1.28 20.79 5.49
N ILE A 276 -0.74 21.40 4.43
CA ILE A 276 0.52 22.17 4.42
C ILE A 276 1.78 21.33 4.65
N SER A 277 1.91 20.63 5.77
CA SER A 277 3.13 19.88 6.12
C SER A 277 3.32 18.61 5.30
N LYS A 278 2.21 17.98 4.86
CA LYS A 278 2.20 16.66 4.21
C LYS A 278 2.98 15.59 5.00
N GLU A 279 3.12 15.79 6.32
CA GLU A 279 3.89 14.92 7.19
C GLU A 279 3.20 13.56 7.37
N LEU A 280 1.88 13.54 7.56
CA LEU A 280 1.10 12.32 7.77
C LEU A 280 0.18 12.07 6.59
N THR A 281 0.08 10.82 6.19
CA THR A 281 -0.81 10.33 5.14
C THR A 281 -1.53 9.10 5.67
N ILE A 282 -2.86 9.09 5.54
CA ILE A 282 -3.74 8.00 5.96
C ILE A 282 -4.53 7.54 4.73
N MET A 283 -4.46 6.25 4.40
CA MET A 283 -5.14 5.69 3.24
C MET A 283 -5.80 4.36 3.59
N ALA A 284 -7.01 4.13 3.09
CA ALA A 284 -7.60 2.79 3.05
C ALA A 284 -7.01 1.99 1.88
N LYS A 285 -6.68 0.72 2.13
CA LYS A 285 -6.22 -0.23 1.11
C LYS A 285 -6.91 -1.58 1.33
N GLY A 286 -8.07 -1.75 0.69
CA GLY A 286 -8.98 -2.83 1.08
C GLY A 286 -9.38 -2.64 2.55
N PRO A 287 -9.45 -3.70 3.36
CA PRO A 287 -9.87 -3.58 4.75
C PRO A 287 -8.77 -3.01 5.68
N TRP A 288 -7.66 -2.52 5.12
CA TRP A 288 -6.52 -2.01 5.87
C TRP A 288 -6.50 -0.49 5.92
N VAL A 289 -6.23 0.05 7.10
CA VAL A 289 -5.90 1.46 7.29
C VAL A 289 -4.39 1.60 7.39
N ASN A 290 -3.81 2.33 6.45
CA ASN A 290 -2.39 2.60 6.39
C ASN A 290 -2.12 4.05 6.80
N VAL A 291 -1.35 4.25 7.87
CA VAL A 291 -0.83 5.54 8.31
C VAL A 291 0.66 5.59 8.02
N THR A 292 1.14 6.66 7.37
CA THR A 292 2.56 6.87 7.09
C THR A 292 2.98 8.28 7.47
N SER A 293 4.18 8.41 8.02
CA SER A 293 4.79 9.68 8.40
C SER A 293 6.11 9.91 7.65
N THR A 294 6.40 11.15 7.25
CA THR A 294 7.71 11.54 6.73
C THR A 294 8.82 11.44 7.79
N LYS A 295 8.48 11.27 9.07
CA LYS A 295 9.41 10.99 10.18
C LYS A 295 9.79 9.51 10.30
N GLY A 296 9.36 8.66 9.36
CA GLY A 296 9.74 7.25 9.34
C GLY A 296 8.94 6.38 10.30
N ILE A 297 7.68 6.73 10.52
CA ILE A 297 6.68 5.91 11.23
C ILE A 297 5.70 5.41 10.17
N ALA A 298 5.41 4.11 10.16
CA ALA A 298 4.29 3.58 9.39
C ALA A 298 3.52 2.55 10.21
N LEU A 299 2.21 2.54 10.02
CA LEU A 299 1.26 1.66 10.67
C LEU A 299 0.31 1.11 9.60
N SER A 300 0.10 -0.19 9.59
CA SER A 300 -0.91 -0.87 8.76
C SER A 300 -1.77 -1.74 9.66
N CYS A 301 -3.05 -1.39 9.81
CA CYS A 301 -3.99 -2.10 10.68
C CYS A 301 -5.17 -2.65 9.89
N HIS A 302 -5.61 -3.85 10.26
CA HIS A 302 -6.94 -4.36 9.96
C HIS A 302 -7.54 -4.89 11.25
N LEU A 303 -8.30 -4.05 11.95
CA LEU A 303 -8.70 -4.29 13.34
C LEU A 303 -9.81 -5.33 13.50
N GLU A 304 -10.55 -5.64 12.43
CA GLU A 304 -11.50 -6.77 12.40
C GLU A 304 -10.77 -8.12 12.52
N MET A 305 -9.72 -8.33 11.71
CA MET A 305 -8.90 -9.56 11.76
C MET A 305 -7.71 -9.47 12.72
N PHE A 306 -7.42 -8.26 13.22
CA PHE A 306 -6.30 -7.89 14.08
C PHE A 306 -5.01 -8.62 13.71
N PRO A 307 -4.35 -8.17 12.63
CA PRO A 307 -3.03 -7.66 12.95
C PRO A 307 -2.84 -6.19 12.58
N CYS A 308 -2.05 -5.52 13.41
CA CYS A 308 -1.50 -4.20 13.18
C CYS A 308 0.02 -4.31 13.10
N ILE A 309 0.58 -3.92 11.96
CA ILE A 309 2.02 -3.95 11.69
C ILE A 309 2.56 -2.54 11.83
N PHE A 310 3.65 -2.40 12.58
CA PHE A 310 4.31 -1.14 12.90
C PHE A 310 5.71 -1.15 12.32
N HIS A 311 6.04 -0.14 11.53
CA HIS A 311 7.39 0.08 11.02
C HIS A 311 7.97 1.37 11.57
N LEU A 312 9.17 1.27 12.13
CA LEU A 312 9.96 2.42 12.58
C LEU A 312 11.27 2.49 11.80
N SER A 313 11.68 3.71 11.45
CA SER A 313 13.00 3.94 10.88
C SER A 313 14.09 3.76 11.93
N GLY A 314 15.31 3.40 11.50
CA GLY A 314 16.44 3.19 12.41
C GLY A 314 16.90 4.44 13.16
N TRP A 315 16.34 5.62 12.89
CA TRP A 315 16.53 6.80 13.73
C TRP A 315 15.96 6.65 15.14
N TYR A 316 15.05 5.69 15.34
CA TYR A 316 14.44 5.37 16.63
C TYR A 316 15.19 4.29 17.40
N HIS A 317 16.29 3.74 16.85
CA HIS A 317 17.03 2.63 17.46
C HIS A 317 17.46 2.94 18.90
N GLY A 318 17.08 2.07 19.85
CA GLY A 318 17.33 2.25 21.28
C GLY A 318 16.64 3.46 21.93
N LYS A 319 15.73 4.14 21.21
CA LYS A 319 14.96 5.30 21.72
C LYS A 319 13.52 4.95 22.04
N SER A 320 12.98 3.92 21.39
CA SER A 320 11.63 3.47 21.67
C SER A 320 11.62 2.63 22.94
N ARG A 321 10.54 2.67 23.73
CA ARG A 321 10.23 1.63 24.73
C ARG A 321 8.72 1.42 24.80
N GLY A 322 8.29 0.27 25.29
CA GLY A 322 6.89 -0.11 25.40
C GLY A 322 6.75 -1.63 25.30
N LEU A 323 5.52 -2.11 25.19
CA LEU A 323 5.24 -3.53 24.95
C LEU A 323 5.76 -4.04 23.59
N LEU A 324 6.36 -3.21 22.74
CA LEU A 324 7.00 -3.65 21.50
C LEU A 324 8.53 -3.65 21.59
N GLY A 325 9.09 -3.59 22.80
CA GLY A 325 10.54 -3.64 23.03
C GLY A 325 11.20 -2.27 22.90
N ASN A 326 12.53 -2.27 22.77
CA ASN A 326 13.34 -1.04 22.80
C ASN A 326 14.02 -0.67 21.47
N LEU A 327 13.91 -1.53 20.45
CA LEU A 327 14.43 -1.29 19.11
C LEU A 327 15.97 -1.27 19.04
N ASP A 328 16.68 -2.09 19.80
CA ASP A 328 18.15 -2.04 19.88
C ASP A 328 18.88 -3.25 19.31
N THR A 329 18.16 -4.16 18.65
CA THR A 329 18.66 -5.44 18.10
C THR A 329 19.11 -6.48 19.14
N GLU A 330 18.79 -6.29 20.43
CA GLU A 330 19.12 -7.23 21.51
C GLU A 330 17.87 -7.90 22.13
N HIS A 331 17.49 -9.05 21.57
CA HIS A 331 16.34 -9.84 22.00
C HIS A 331 16.29 -10.24 23.50
N HIS A 332 17.42 -10.23 24.22
CA HIS A 332 17.44 -10.56 25.64
C HIS A 332 16.96 -9.43 26.56
N ASN A 333 16.87 -8.18 26.07
CA ASN A 333 16.55 -7.03 26.90
C ASN A 333 15.16 -6.41 26.61
N GLU A 334 14.29 -7.13 25.88
CA GLU A 334 13.00 -6.61 25.43
C GLU A 334 12.06 -6.13 26.54
N PHE A 335 12.22 -6.64 27.77
CA PHE A 335 11.37 -6.32 28.91
C PHE A 335 11.96 -5.20 29.78
N ILE A 336 12.34 -4.09 29.14
CA ILE A 336 12.77 -2.87 29.82
C ILE A 336 11.56 -2.14 30.39
N LEU A 337 11.57 -1.89 31.70
CA LEU A 337 10.59 -1.09 32.41
C LEU A 337 10.74 0.42 32.06
N PRO A 338 9.72 1.25 32.29
CA PRO A 338 9.78 2.69 32.01
C PRO A 338 10.99 3.40 32.65
N GLU A 339 11.37 3.01 33.87
CA GLU A 339 12.54 3.52 34.59
C GLU A 339 13.88 3.07 34.00
N GLY A 340 13.88 2.10 33.08
CA GLY A 340 15.06 1.60 32.37
C GLY A 340 15.64 0.29 32.90
N GLY A 341 15.10 -0.27 33.98
CA GLY A 341 15.49 -1.60 34.48
C GLY A 341 14.95 -2.71 33.59
N ILE A 342 15.67 -3.82 33.47
CA ILE A 342 15.21 -5.01 32.76
C ILE A 342 14.58 -5.97 33.77
N THR A 343 13.37 -6.45 33.51
CA THR A 343 12.73 -7.50 34.31
C THR A 343 12.63 -8.81 33.55
N THR A 344 12.55 -9.92 34.29
CA THR A 344 12.21 -11.24 33.75
C THR A 344 10.75 -11.62 34.04
N ASP A 345 10.06 -10.84 34.88
CA ASP A 345 8.65 -11.02 35.19
C ASP A 345 7.79 -10.30 34.14
N LEU A 346 7.16 -11.10 33.28
CA LEU A 346 6.26 -10.60 32.25
C LEU A 346 5.06 -9.84 32.83
N ALA A 347 4.55 -10.23 34.01
CA ALA A 347 3.42 -9.54 34.64
C ALA A 347 3.81 -8.14 35.13
N GLU A 348 5.00 -8.03 35.73
CA GLU A 348 5.58 -6.75 36.14
C GLU A 348 5.77 -5.84 34.91
N PHE A 349 6.39 -6.36 33.86
CA PHE A 349 6.61 -5.63 32.61
C PHE A 349 5.31 -5.09 32.00
N ILE A 350 4.29 -5.95 31.87
CA ILE A 350 2.99 -5.53 31.30
C ILE A 350 2.31 -4.49 32.19
N SER A 351 2.34 -4.69 33.50
CA SER A 351 1.74 -3.74 34.45
C SER A 351 2.43 -2.38 34.42
N ALA A 352 3.72 -2.31 34.11
CA ALA A 352 4.47 -1.05 34.05
C ALA A 352 4.09 -0.18 32.84
N TYR A 353 3.50 -0.78 31.79
CA TYR A 353 3.03 -0.07 30.60
C TYR A 353 1.51 0.13 30.54
N ASP A 354 0.79 -0.18 31.61
CA ASP A 354 -0.62 0.13 31.79
C ASP A 354 -0.79 1.59 32.23
N VAL A 355 -1.43 2.42 31.41
CA VAL A 355 -1.64 3.86 31.68
C VAL A 355 -3.08 4.19 32.05
N SER A 356 -3.85 3.17 32.46
CA SER A 356 -5.28 3.30 32.75
C SER A 356 -5.54 4.01 34.09
N PRO A 357 -6.59 4.85 34.18
CA PRO A 357 -7.02 5.37 35.47
C PRO A 357 -7.67 4.25 36.31
N HIS A 358 -7.09 3.96 37.48
CA HIS A 358 -7.62 3.09 38.53
C HIS A 358 -7.75 1.58 38.22
N THR A 359 -6.63 0.85 38.11
CA THR A 359 -6.64 -0.62 38.11
C THR A 359 -5.61 -1.24 39.08
N SER A 360 -6.04 -2.33 39.72
CA SER A 360 -5.21 -3.28 40.46
C SER A 360 -4.35 -4.12 39.51
N ARG A 361 -3.15 -4.52 39.96
CA ARG A 361 -2.18 -5.34 39.21
C ARG A 361 -2.83 -6.40 38.32
N ASN A 362 -2.44 -6.41 37.04
CA ASN A 362 -2.88 -7.40 36.06
C ASN A 362 -2.53 -8.82 36.55
N VAL A 363 -3.54 -9.66 36.75
CA VAL A 363 -3.36 -11.07 37.09
C VAL A 363 -3.31 -11.84 35.77
N ILE A 364 -2.15 -12.41 35.42
CA ILE A 364 -2.06 -13.36 34.31
C ILE A 364 -2.92 -14.57 34.68
N PRO A 365 -3.99 -14.89 33.92
CA PRO A 365 -4.83 -16.04 34.23
C PRO A 365 -3.98 -17.30 34.27
N SER A 366 -3.93 -17.94 35.44
CA SER A 366 -3.23 -19.21 35.60
C SER A 366 -4.08 -20.31 35.01
N ARG A 367 -3.63 -20.83 33.85
CA ARG A 367 -4.07 -22.07 33.19
C ARG A 367 -5.45 -22.00 32.50
N LEU A 368 -5.43 -21.82 31.18
CA LEU A 368 -6.51 -22.35 30.33
C LEU A 368 -6.28 -23.86 30.11
N GLY A 369 -7.38 -24.58 29.86
CA GLY A 369 -7.39 -26.03 29.70
C GLY A 369 -6.33 -26.53 28.70
N SER A 370 -5.66 -27.63 29.04
CA SER A 370 -4.66 -28.24 28.17
C SER A 370 -5.37 -29.11 27.14
N CYS A 371 -5.25 -28.75 25.86
CA CYS A 371 -5.60 -29.64 24.76
C CYS A 371 -4.48 -30.67 24.52
N ARG A 372 -4.84 -31.89 24.10
CA ARG A 372 -3.90 -32.82 23.46
C ARG A 372 -3.59 -32.30 22.05
N SER A 373 -2.80 -31.23 21.96
CA SER A 373 -2.33 -30.68 20.69
C SER A 373 -1.26 -31.58 20.08
N THR A 374 -1.39 -31.89 18.80
CA THR A 374 -0.29 -32.38 17.96
C THR A 374 0.43 -31.15 17.40
N SER A 375 1.57 -30.79 17.98
CA SER A 375 2.44 -29.68 17.56
C SER A 375 3.03 -29.82 16.16
N GLU A 376 2.62 -30.84 15.39
CA GLU A 376 3.15 -31.16 14.07
C GLU A 376 2.90 -30.03 13.08
N LYS A 377 1.71 -29.41 13.08
CA LYS A 377 1.43 -28.28 12.17
C LYS A 377 2.30 -27.06 12.46
N CYS A 378 2.62 -26.78 13.74
CA CYS A 378 3.55 -25.71 14.08
C CYS A 378 4.96 -25.99 13.53
N ARG A 379 5.39 -27.26 13.57
CA ARG A 379 6.67 -27.69 12.99
C ARG A 379 6.66 -27.53 11.47
N GLU A 380 5.63 -28.03 10.80
CA GLU A 380 5.44 -27.89 9.35
C GLU A 380 5.53 -26.42 8.92
N MET A 381 4.87 -25.52 9.66
CA MET A 381 4.80 -24.12 9.27
C MET A 381 6.09 -23.32 9.56
N PHE A 382 6.85 -23.64 10.61
CA PHE A 382 8.00 -22.80 11.02
C PHE A 382 9.38 -23.46 10.88
N LEU A 383 9.44 -24.79 10.80
CA LEU A 383 10.69 -25.54 10.79
C LEU A 383 10.95 -26.30 9.48
N ASP A 384 9.92 -26.63 8.70
CA ASP A 384 10.11 -27.33 7.42
C ASP A 384 10.56 -26.36 6.31
N GLU A 385 11.54 -26.79 5.50
CA GLU A 385 12.09 -25.97 4.41
C GLU A 385 11.07 -25.68 3.30
N ASP A 386 10.12 -26.60 3.08
CA ASP A 386 9.05 -26.48 2.09
C ASP A 386 7.83 -25.68 2.60
N SER A 387 7.92 -25.09 3.80
CA SER A 387 6.86 -24.28 4.38
C SER A 387 6.44 -23.11 3.47
N THR A 388 5.13 -22.83 3.45
CA THR A 388 4.56 -21.63 2.80
C THR A 388 5.06 -20.32 3.43
N LEU A 389 5.60 -20.38 4.65
CA LEU A 389 6.18 -19.25 5.37
C LEU A 389 7.67 -19.06 5.12
N ASN A 390 8.35 -19.93 4.37
CA ASN A 390 9.82 -19.88 4.21
C ASN A 390 10.34 -18.48 3.82
N ALA A 391 9.64 -17.79 2.90
CA ALA A 391 10.07 -16.46 2.47
C ALA A 391 10.01 -15.36 3.56
N THR A 392 9.32 -15.58 4.70
CA THR A 392 9.31 -14.68 5.87
C THR A 392 10.38 -14.99 6.90
N PHE A 393 11.08 -16.12 6.83
CA PHE A 393 12.02 -16.55 7.87
C PHE A 393 13.22 -15.60 8.08
N GLN A 394 13.50 -14.74 7.11
CA GLN A 394 14.49 -13.66 7.24
C GLN A 394 13.97 -12.42 8.00
N ASP A 395 12.65 -12.31 8.16
CA ASP A 395 11.96 -11.15 8.71
C ASP A 395 11.39 -11.43 10.12
N ILE A 396 11.43 -12.68 10.58
CA ILE A 396 10.93 -13.12 11.90
C ILE A 396 11.98 -13.97 12.61
N ASN A 397 11.87 -14.06 13.94
CA ASN A 397 12.58 -15.10 14.69
C ASN A 397 11.78 -16.41 14.63
N GLN A 398 12.22 -17.35 13.80
CA GLN A 398 11.53 -18.62 13.58
C GLN A 398 11.36 -19.43 14.86
N GLU A 399 12.37 -19.45 15.74
CA GLU A 399 12.34 -20.23 16.97
C GLU A 399 11.31 -19.68 17.96
N GLU A 400 11.24 -18.35 18.11
CA GLU A 400 10.24 -17.66 18.92
C GLU A 400 8.83 -17.97 18.43
N PHE A 401 8.56 -17.84 17.13
CA PHE A 401 7.25 -18.12 16.55
C PHE A 401 6.86 -19.60 16.63
N TYR A 402 7.80 -20.53 16.42
CA TYR A 402 7.56 -21.96 16.58
C TYR A 402 7.15 -22.29 18.01
N ASN A 403 7.94 -21.84 19.00
CA ASN A 403 7.67 -22.07 20.41
C ASN A 403 6.33 -21.45 20.84
N PHE A 404 6.06 -20.24 20.38
CA PHE A 404 4.80 -19.54 20.61
C PHE A 404 3.61 -20.29 20.00
N CYS A 405 3.72 -20.79 18.77
CA CYS A 405 2.69 -21.62 18.13
C CYS A 405 2.38 -22.88 18.95
N VAL A 406 3.41 -23.58 19.43
CA VAL A 406 3.24 -24.77 20.27
C VAL A 406 2.54 -24.41 21.59
N GLU A 407 2.87 -23.26 22.19
CA GLU A 407 2.18 -22.78 23.39
C GLU A 407 0.69 -22.48 23.14
N GLU A 408 0.37 -21.73 22.08
CA GLU A 408 -0.99 -21.34 21.75
C GLU A 408 -1.87 -22.55 21.39
N THR A 409 -1.33 -23.51 20.62
CA THR A 409 -2.06 -24.75 20.32
C THR A 409 -2.31 -25.61 21.56
N ARG A 410 -1.42 -25.60 22.56
CA ARG A 410 -1.67 -26.25 23.87
C ARG A 410 -2.82 -25.61 24.64
N LYS A 411 -3.06 -24.30 24.43
CA LYS A 411 -4.23 -23.55 24.94
C LYS A 411 -5.47 -23.70 24.07
N CYS A 412 -5.45 -24.61 23.09
CA CYS A 412 -6.55 -24.87 22.15
C CYS A 412 -6.78 -23.74 21.12
N ASN A 413 -5.84 -22.80 20.95
CA ASN A 413 -5.94 -21.81 19.88
C ASN A 413 -5.51 -22.45 18.53
N PRO A 414 -6.25 -22.23 17.44
CA PRO A 414 -5.88 -22.73 16.11
C PRO A 414 -4.52 -22.22 15.65
N THR A 415 -3.73 -23.06 14.97
CA THR A 415 -2.43 -22.66 14.39
C THR A 415 -2.54 -21.43 13.49
N CYS A 416 -3.68 -21.29 12.81
CA CYS A 416 -4.01 -20.18 11.93
C CYS A 416 -4.03 -18.80 12.61
N GLU A 417 -4.33 -18.75 13.92
CA GLU A 417 -4.25 -17.49 14.69
C GLU A 417 -2.79 -16.99 14.82
N VAL A 418 -1.81 -17.88 14.67
CA VAL A 418 -0.38 -17.56 14.73
C VAL A 418 0.23 -17.41 13.33
N THR A 419 -0.15 -18.26 12.37
CA THR A 419 0.44 -18.26 11.02
C THR A 419 -0.11 -17.16 10.12
N ASN A 420 -1.41 -16.86 10.16
CA ASN A 420 -2.01 -15.82 9.30
C ASN A 420 -1.38 -14.42 9.49
N PRO A 421 -1.09 -13.97 10.73
CA PRO A 421 -0.34 -12.73 10.95
C PRO A 421 1.06 -12.73 10.33
N VAL A 422 1.77 -13.87 10.33
CA VAL A 422 3.09 -14.01 9.69
C VAL A 422 2.99 -13.94 8.17
N VAL A 423 2.00 -14.61 7.56
CA VAL A 423 1.71 -14.47 6.13
C VAL A 423 1.43 -13.01 5.80
N ARG A 424 0.65 -12.33 6.64
CA ARG A 424 0.31 -10.92 6.44
C ARG A 424 1.54 -10.01 6.51
N LEU A 425 2.41 -10.23 7.49
CA LEU A 425 3.70 -9.54 7.58
C LEU A 425 4.53 -9.76 6.32
N GLY A 426 4.63 -11.02 5.84
CA GLY A 426 5.32 -11.33 4.60
C GLY A 426 4.74 -10.59 3.39
N LYS A 427 3.41 -10.56 3.22
CA LYS A 427 2.75 -9.80 2.14
C LYS A 427 3.02 -8.29 2.25
N ASP A 428 3.03 -7.71 3.46
CA ASP A 428 3.36 -6.30 3.69
C ASP A 428 4.82 -5.98 3.30
N LEU A 429 5.73 -6.90 3.60
CA LEU A 429 7.15 -6.88 3.21
C LEU A 429 7.41 -7.31 1.75
N GLN A 430 6.35 -7.52 0.96
CA GLN A 430 6.42 -7.94 -0.45
C GLN A 430 7.14 -9.28 -0.67
N ARG A 431 7.03 -10.19 0.31
CA ARG A 431 7.45 -11.58 0.18
C ARG A 431 6.41 -12.39 -0.60
N ASN A 432 6.89 -13.37 -1.34
CA ASN A 432 6.03 -14.34 -2.01
C ASN A 432 5.65 -15.45 -1.02
N VAL A 433 4.61 -15.20 -0.23
CA VAL A 433 4.05 -16.13 0.75
C VAL A 433 2.57 -16.25 0.53
N ASP A 434 1.98 -17.41 0.77
CA ASP A 434 0.54 -17.62 0.62
C ASP A 434 -0.05 -18.17 1.91
N TYR A 435 -1.34 -17.91 2.11
CA TYR A 435 -2.05 -18.44 3.27
C TYR A 435 -2.25 -19.93 3.11
N ASP A 436 -2.19 -20.66 4.22
CA ASP A 436 -2.52 -22.07 4.25
C ASP A 436 -4.04 -22.24 3.98
N PRO A 437 -4.46 -23.02 2.97
CA PRO A 437 -5.86 -23.30 2.70
C PRO A 437 -6.62 -23.88 3.90
N GLU A 438 -5.96 -24.59 4.82
CA GLU A 438 -6.56 -25.13 6.05
C GLU A 438 -7.05 -24.05 7.02
N CYS A 439 -6.60 -22.80 6.85
CA CYS A 439 -6.93 -21.68 7.71
C CYS A 439 -8.23 -20.96 7.38
N PHE A 440 -9.02 -21.49 6.44
CA PHE A 440 -10.26 -20.88 6.01
C PHE A 440 -11.42 -21.86 6.09
N ASP A 441 -12.58 -21.39 6.55
CA ASP A 441 -13.83 -22.17 6.64
C ASP A 441 -14.36 -22.63 5.28
N CYS A 442 -13.76 -22.17 4.18
CA CYS A 442 -14.05 -22.64 2.83
C CYS A 442 -12.82 -23.33 2.23
N THR A 443 -13.03 -24.49 1.59
CA THR A 443 -11.97 -25.16 0.85
C THR A 443 -11.61 -24.30 -0.37
N VAL A 444 -10.40 -23.74 -0.38
CA VAL A 444 -9.93 -22.87 -1.48
C VAL A 444 -9.96 -23.66 -2.79
N GLY A 445 -10.64 -23.11 -3.81
CA GLY A 445 -10.79 -23.75 -5.11
C GLY A 445 -11.95 -24.73 -5.23
N GLU A 446 -12.66 -25.05 -4.13
CA GLU A 446 -13.90 -25.81 -4.20
C GLU A 446 -14.98 -25.00 -4.91
N VAL A 447 -15.64 -25.67 -5.86
CA VAL A 447 -16.71 -25.09 -6.64
C VAL A 447 -18.01 -25.45 -5.95
N ASN A 448 -18.58 -24.51 -5.20
CA ASN A 448 -19.94 -24.68 -4.72
C ASN A 448 -20.87 -24.46 -5.93
N GLN A 449 -21.35 -25.56 -6.50
CA GLN A 449 -22.50 -25.58 -7.41
C GLN A 449 -23.82 -25.35 -6.67
N GLU A 450 -23.77 -24.85 -5.43
CA GLU A 450 -24.97 -24.41 -4.74
C GLU A 450 -25.61 -23.33 -5.60
N ASN A 451 -26.85 -23.57 -6.04
CA ASN A 451 -27.73 -22.54 -6.57
C ASN A 451 -27.97 -21.54 -5.43
N VAL A 452 -27.05 -20.58 -5.29
CA VAL A 452 -27.19 -19.45 -4.38
C VAL A 452 -28.45 -18.73 -4.83
N ARG A 453 -29.51 -18.81 -4.01
CA ARG A 453 -30.73 -18.07 -4.29
C ARG A 453 -30.38 -16.60 -4.21
N SER A 454 -30.48 -15.94 -5.35
CA SER A 454 -30.18 -14.53 -5.43
C SER A 454 -31.04 -13.75 -4.45
N THR A 455 -30.42 -12.80 -3.75
CA THR A 455 -31.13 -11.91 -2.84
C THR A 455 -31.49 -10.65 -3.60
N SER A 456 -32.54 -9.96 -3.15
CA SER A 456 -32.88 -8.63 -3.64
C SER A 456 -31.89 -7.57 -3.10
N SER A 457 -30.60 -7.80 -3.33
CA SER A 457 -29.47 -6.98 -2.89
C SER A 457 -28.56 -6.62 -4.06
N ALA A 458 -27.89 -5.48 -3.97
CA ALA A 458 -26.99 -4.99 -5.01
C ALA A 458 -25.77 -4.25 -4.43
N ASP A 459 -24.64 -4.37 -5.11
CA ASP A 459 -23.39 -3.70 -4.78
C ASP A 459 -22.97 -2.83 -5.97
N ILE A 460 -22.89 -1.51 -5.75
CA ILE A 460 -22.64 -0.52 -6.79
C ILE A 460 -21.38 0.27 -6.46
N ILE A 461 -20.30 0.05 -7.20
CA ILE A 461 -19.04 0.76 -7.01
C ILE A 461 -18.87 1.83 -8.08
N PHE A 462 -18.64 3.07 -7.66
CA PHE A 462 -18.26 4.16 -8.55
C PHE A 462 -16.75 4.22 -8.70
N VAL A 463 -16.26 4.40 -9.92
CA VAL A 463 -14.85 4.67 -10.20
C VAL A 463 -14.76 6.05 -10.81
N VAL A 464 -14.12 7.00 -10.13
CA VAL A 464 -14.20 8.42 -10.50
C VAL A 464 -12.81 8.98 -10.81
N SER A 465 -12.67 9.61 -11.97
CA SER A 465 -11.48 10.39 -12.30
C SER A 465 -11.42 11.66 -11.44
N GLU A 466 -10.27 11.91 -10.82
CA GLU A 466 -10.02 13.09 -9.98
C GLU A 466 -9.25 14.21 -10.70
N THR A 467 -9.32 14.22 -12.04
CA THR A 467 -8.70 15.25 -12.85
C THR A 467 -9.44 16.59 -12.74
N ALA A 468 -8.74 17.68 -12.98
CA ALA A 468 -9.33 19.02 -12.98
C ALA A 468 -10.44 19.19 -14.04
N ALA A 469 -10.48 18.33 -15.06
CA ALA A 469 -11.56 18.31 -16.06
C ALA A 469 -12.93 17.92 -15.45
N MET A 470 -12.93 17.28 -14.28
CA MET A 470 -14.14 16.88 -13.55
C MET A 470 -14.62 17.94 -12.54
N ALA A 471 -13.90 19.07 -12.40
CA ALA A 471 -14.08 20.01 -11.30
C ALA A 471 -15.28 20.96 -11.42
N GLU A 472 -15.93 21.04 -12.59
CA GLU A 472 -16.93 22.07 -12.93
C GLU A 472 -18.04 22.17 -11.86
N ASP A 473 -18.01 23.24 -11.06
CA ASP A 473 -18.95 23.65 -10.00
C ASP A 473 -19.50 22.54 -9.09
N ASN A 474 -18.70 21.52 -8.79
CA ASN A 474 -19.13 20.31 -8.06
C ASN A 474 -20.30 19.55 -8.72
N VAL A 475 -20.62 19.81 -10.00
CA VAL A 475 -21.77 19.25 -10.69
C VAL A 475 -21.70 17.73 -10.84
N ILE A 476 -20.48 17.19 -11.02
CA ILE A 476 -20.28 15.74 -11.04
C ILE A 476 -20.64 15.12 -9.67
N LYS A 477 -20.24 15.76 -8.56
CA LYS A 477 -20.59 15.27 -7.21
C LYS A 477 -22.10 15.29 -7.00
N SER A 478 -22.78 16.39 -7.33
CA SER A 478 -24.24 16.50 -7.17
C SER A 478 -24.98 15.50 -8.05
N SER A 479 -24.52 15.27 -9.29
CA SER A 479 -25.07 14.26 -10.20
C SER A 479 -24.93 12.85 -9.67
N ILE A 480 -23.76 12.48 -9.12
CA ILE A 480 -23.56 11.15 -8.52
C ILE A 480 -24.47 10.98 -7.30
N LYS A 481 -24.53 11.96 -6.40
CA LYS A 481 -25.43 11.92 -5.23
C LYS A 481 -26.90 11.79 -5.63
N THR A 482 -27.33 12.53 -6.65
CA THR A 482 -28.71 12.44 -7.19
C THR A 482 -28.96 11.07 -7.81
N SER A 483 -27.98 10.52 -8.53
CA SER A 483 -28.07 9.16 -9.08
C SER A 483 -28.20 8.12 -7.98
N ILE A 484 -27.43 8.20 -6.89
CA ILE A 484 -27.53 7.31 -5.73
C ILE A 484 -28.93 7.36 -5.10
N ARG A 485 -29.48 8.57 -4.86
CA ARG A 485 -30.84 8.74 -4.32
C ARG A 485 -31.90 8.13 -5.24
N ASN A 486 -31.83 8.42 -6.53
CA ASN A 486 -32.82 7.94 -7.49
C ASN A 486 -32.71 6.41 -7.71
N MET A 487 -31.49 5.87 -7.71
CA MET A 487 -31.25 4.42 -7.73
C MET A 487 -31.86 3.76 -6.51
N LYS A 488 -31.59 4.25 -5.29
CA LYS A 488 -32.21 3.71 -4.08
C LYS A 488 -33.74 3.71 -4.17
N SER A 489 -34.34 4.81 -4.66
CA SER A 489 -35.79 4.88 -4.84
C SER A 489 -36.31 3.83 -5.82
N VAL A 490 -35.76 3.74 -7.03
CA VAL A 490 -36.22 2.80 -8.06
C VAL A 490 -35.93 1.33 -7.70
N LEU A 491 -34.80 1.06 -7.06
CA LEU A 491 -34.46 -0.29 -6.63
C LEU A 491 -35.41 -0.78 -5.52
N ASN A 492 -35.73 0.10 -4.56
CA ASN A 492 -36.71 -0.20 -3.52
C ASN A 492 -38.10 -0.50 -4.09
N THR A 493 -38.56 0.20 -5.14
CA THR A 493 -39.87 -0.10 -5.75
C THR A 493 -39.93 -1.47 -6.42
N HIS A 494 -38.77 -2.05 -6.75
CA HIS A 494 -38.65 -3.38 -7.33
C HIS A 494 -38.06 -4.39 -6.34
N GLU A 495 -38.28 -4.15 -5.04
CA GLU A 495 -37.92 -5.05 -3.94
C GLU A 495 -36.42 -5.25 -3.72
N VAL A 496 -35.54 -4.53 -4.42
CA VAL A 496 -34.09 -4.53 -4.19
C VAL A 496 -33.74 -3.51 -3.11
N GLN A 497 -33.85 -3.91 -1.85
CA GLN A 497 -33.76 -3.00 -0.69
C GLN A 497 -32.35 -2.87 -0.11
N ASP A 498 -31.54 -3.93 -0.22
CA ASP A 498 -30.23 -3.98 0.41
C ASP A 498 -29.12 -3.61 -0.60
N VAL A 499 -28.97 -2.30 -0.82
CA VAL A 499 -28.00 -1.74 -1.78
C VAL A 499 -26.81 -1.13 -1.05
N LYS A 500 -25.59 -1.60 -1.34
CA LYS A 500 -24.34 -0.99 -0.84
C LYS A 500 -23.61 -0.25 -1.95
N TYR A 501 -23.00 0.88 -1.59
CA TYR A 501 -22.21 1.74 -2.48
C TYR A 501 -20.76 1.74 -2.07
N GLY A 502 -19.84 1.93 -3.01
CA GLY A 502 -18.41 2.18 -2.71
C GLY A 502 -17.79 3.11 -3.76
N ILE A 503 -16.65 3.72 -3.44
CA ILE A 503 -16.01 4.73 -4.31
C ILE A 503 -14.51 4.45 -4.45
N ALA A 504 -14.08 4.08 -5.66
CA ALA A 504 -12.68 4.11 -6.06
C ALA A 504 -12.41 5.37 -6.89
N ALA A 505 -11.19 5.89 -6.81
CA ALA A 505 -10.79 7.07 -7.56
C ALA A 505 -9.33 6.99 -8.03
N TYR A 506 -8.97 7.85 -8.97
CA TYR A 506 -7.64 7.90 -9.58
C TYR A 506 -7.37 9.23 -10.27
N GLY A 507 -6.09 9.48 -10.60
CA GLY A 507 -5.73 10.61 -11.44
C GLY A 507 -5.76 11.96 -10.75
N GLY A 508 -5.95 12.01 -9.43
CA GLY A 508 -5.88 13.23 -8.62
C GLY A 508 -4.44 13.76 -8.42
N SER A 509 -4.27 14.67 -7.47
CA SER A 509 -2.94 15.22 -7.10
C SER A 509 -2.34 14.52 -5.89
N ASP A 510 -1.01 14.57 -5.73
CA ASP A 510 -0.30 14.03 -4.56
C ASP A 510 -0.63 12.54 -4.30
N ILE A 511 -1.17 12.22 -3.12
CA ILE A 511 -1.53 10.86 -2.71
C ILE A 511 -2.72 10.29 -3.49
N LEU A 512 -3.48 11.16 -4.18
CA LEU A 512 -4.66 10.81 -4.96
C LEU A 512 -4.35 10.48 -6.43
N GLY A 513 -3.08 10.58 -6.85
CA GLY A 513 -2.70 10.31 -8.24
C GLY A 513 -2.82 8.84 -8.63
N ARG A 514 -2.55 7.91 -7.69
CA ARG A 514 -2.66 6.47 -7.91
C ARG A 514 -4.09 5.98 -7.63
N PRO A 515 -4.49 4.79 -8.12
CA PRO A 515 -5.73 4.15 -7.69
C PRO A 515 -5.85 4.09 -6.17
N HIS A 516 -6.95 4.61 -5.64
CA HIS A 516 -7.23 4.65 -4.21
C HIS A 516 -8.74 4.56 -3.94
N VAL A 517 -9.10 4.39 -2.67
CA VAL A 517 -10.49 4.31 -2.21
C VAL A 517 -10.84 5.59 -1.45
N HIS A 518 -12.05 6.09 -1.67
CA HIS A 518 -12.71 7.01 -0.74
C HIS A 518 -13.62 6.22 0.19
N THR A 519 -13.48 6.39 1.50
CA THR A 519 -14.37 5.74 2.48
C THR A 519 -15.73 6.43 2.53
N LEU A 520 -16.72 5.70 3.02
CA LEU A 520 -18.10 6.15 3.22
C LEU A 520 -18.43 5.90 4.69
N CYS A 521 -18.54 6.95 5.50
CA CYS A 521 -18.60 6.85 6.95
C CYS A 521 -17.49 5.93 7.52
N GLY A 522 -16.28 6.02 6.97
CA GLY A 522 -15.12 5.23 7.41
C GLY A 522 -15.07 3.80 6.88
N HIS A 523 -16.12 3.31 6.23
CA HIS A 523 -16.16 1.98 5.63
C HIS A 523 -15.85 2.01 4.12
N LEU A 524 -15.44 0.86 3.56
CA LEU A 524 -15.27 0.72 2.11
C LEU A 524 -16.60 0.73 1.35
N MET A 525 -17.65 0.19 1.98
CA MET A 525 -18.97 0.04 1.38
C MET A 525 -20.09 0.33 2.37
N GLU A 526 -21.09 1.08 1.94
CA GLU A 526 -22.20 1.52 2.81
C GLU A 526 -23.56 1.52 2.12
N SER A 527 -24.62 1.24 2.89
CA SER A 527 -26.01 1.30 2.39
C SER A 527 -26.71 2.65 2.66
N SER A 528 -26.14 3.45 3.56
CA SER A 528 -26.63 4.78 3.88
C SER A 528 -26.34 5.75 2.72
N VAL A 529 -27.37 6.45 2.26
CA VAL A 529 -27.23 7.48 1.21
C VAL A 529 -26.43 8.66 1.73
N ASP A 530 -26.53 8.96 3.02
CA ASP A 530 -25.80 10.07 3.64
C ASP A 530 -24.31 9.73 3.74
N CYS A 531 -23.98 8.49 4.12
CA CYS A 531 -22.59 8.00 4.10
C CYS A 531 -22.01 7.97 2.69
N ALA A 532 -22.79 7.51 1.71
CA ALA A 532 -22.38 7.58 0.31
C ALA A 532 -22.19 9.03 -0.16
N SER A 533 -23.02 9.96 0.31
CA SER A 533 -22.87 11.38 0.00
C SER A 533 -21.60 11.97 0.63
N SER A 534 -21.26 11.57 1.86
CA SER A 534 -20.01 11.94 2.55
C SER A 534 -18.78 11.50 1.75
N GLY A 535 -18.73 10.24 1.31
CA GLY A 535 -17.63 9.76 0.47
C GLY A 535 -17.55 10.44 -0.91
N ILE A 536 -18.67 10.90 -1.48
CA ILE A 536 -18.63 11.71 -2.71
C ILE A 536 -18.11 13.12 -2.43
N ASP A 537 -18.35 13.66 -1.24
CA ASP A 537 -17.80 14.97 -0.85
C ASP A 537 -16.28 14.95 -0.69
N SER A 538 -15.69 13.82 -0.29
CA SER A 538 -14.23 13.69 -0.13
C SER A 538 -13.43 13.67 -1.43
N LEU A 539 -14.06 13.45 -2.59
CA LEU A 539 -13.38 13.52 -3.91
C LEU A 539 -12.73 14.89 -4.16
N VAL A 540 -11.52 14.91 -4.73
CA VAL A 540 -10.74 16.14 -4.99
C VAL A 540 -10.29 16.21 -6.46
N PHE A 541 -10.98 17.03 -7.25
CA PHE A 541 -10.73 17.22 -8.69
C PHE A 541 -9.55 18.17 -8.98
N LYS A 542 -8.32 17.73 -8.73
CA LYS A 542 -7.08 18.55 -8.90
C LYS A 542 -6.00 17.91 -9.77
N GLY A 543 -6.26 16.74 -10.35
CA GLY A 543 -5.34 16.07 -11.25
C GLY A 543 -5.03 16.88 -12.51
N ALA A 544 -3.76 16.98 -12.88
CA ALA A 544 -3.33 17.87 -13.97
C ALA A 544 -3.57 17.31 -15.38
N ARG A 545 -3.68 15.98 -15.53
CA ARG A 545 -3.83 15.32 -16.85
C ARG A 545 -4.70 14.06 -16.72
N PRO A 546 -5.38 13.66 -17.80
CA PRO A 546 -6.00 12.34 -17.88
C PRO A 546 -4.97 11.23 -17.61
N VAL A 547 -5.40 10.21 -16.88
CA VAL A 547 -4.62 9.02 -16.54
C VAL A 547 -5.44 7.80 -16.92
N ASP A 548 -4.78 6.66 -17.20
CA ASP A 548 -5.52 5.42 -17.40
C ASP A 548 -6.28 5.01 -16.12
N ALA A 549 -7.49 4.50 -16.30
CA ALA A 549 -8.35 4.04 -15.23
C ALA A 549 -8.14 2.55 -14.90
N MET A 550 -7.28 1.83 -15.62
CA MET A 550 -7.22 0.36 -15.56
C MET A 550 -6.86 -0.13 -14.16
N GLY A 551 -5.88 0.51 -13.52
CA GLY A 551 -5.55 0.22 -12.11
C GLY A 551 -6.71 0.51 -11.15
N ALA A 552 -7.51 1.53 -11.42
CA ALA A 552 -8.68 1.89 -10.60
C ALA A 552 -9.86 0.93 -10.80
N ILE A 553 -10.07 0.45 -12.03
CA ILE A 553 -11.05 -0.60 -12.34
C ILE A 553 -10.64 -1.90 -11.67
N GLN A 554 -9.35 -2.26 -11.70
CA GLN A 554 -8.84 -3.44 -11.01
C GLN A 554 -9.00 -3.32 -9.48
N LEU A 555 -8.76 -2.13 -8.91
CA LEU A 555 -9.03 -1.85 -7.50
C LEU A 555 -10.53 -1.99 -7.18
N ALA A 556 -11.42 -1.42 -8.00
CA ALA A 556 -12.87 -1.54 -7.82
C ALA A 556 -13.35 -2.99 -7.91
N ALA A 557 -12.76 -3.79 -8.80
CA ALA A 557 -13.01 -5.23 -8.89
C ALA A 557 -12.47 -6.03 -7.69
N SER A 558 -11.71 -5.41 -6.77
CA SER A 558 -11.23 -6.04 -5.54
C SER A 558 -12.05 -5.68 -4.30
N TYR A 559 -13.12 -4.89 -4.44
CA TYR A 559 -14.02 -4.56 -3.34
C TYR A 559 -14.65 -5.83 -2.73
N PRO A 560 -15.07 -5.79 -1.45
CA PRO A 560 -15.68 -6.92 -0.75
C PRO A 560 -17.13 -7.13 -1.21
N PHE A 561 -17.32 -7.48 -2.48
CA PHE A 561 -18.63 -7.77 -3.05
C PHE A 561 -19.29 -8.95 -2.33
N ARG A 562 -20.58 -8.81 -2.02
CA ARG A 562 -21.37 -9.85 -1.37
C ARG A 562 -21.66 -10.98 -2.35
N LYS A 563 -21.55 -12.23 -1.86
CA LYS A 563 -21.74 -13.47 -2.64
C LYS A 563 -23.00 -13.41 -3.50
N GLU A 564 -24.12 -13.07 -2.86
CA GLU A 564 -25.49 -13.18 -3.42
C GLU A 564 -26.03 -11.87 -4.02
N ALA A 565 -25.25 -10.79 -3.97
CA ALA A 565 -25.66 -9.49 -4.49
C ALA A 565 -25.38 -9.36 -5.98
N ALA A 566 -26.24 -8.61 -6.66
CA ALA A 566 -25.97 -8.15 -8.01
C ALA A 566 -24.84 -7.10 -8.02
N LYS A 567 -23.84 -7.26 -8.89
CA LYS A 567 -22.61 -6.45 -8.82
C LYS A 567 -22.47 -5.51 -10.01
N ILE A 568 -22.33 -4.22 -9.74
CA ILE A 568 -22.14 -3.19 -10.76
C ILE A 568 -20.90 -2.34 -10.44
N ILE A 569 -20.15 -2.03 -11.49
CA ILE A 569 -19.16 -0.96 -11.47
C ILE A 569 -19.59 0.13 -12.46
N ILE A 570 -19.53 1.39 -12.05
CA ILE A 570 -19.80 2.56 -12.90
C ILE A 570 -18.54 3.43 -12.95
N LEU A 571 -17.82 3.40 -14.07
CA LEU A 571 -16.70 4.29 -14.33
C LEU A 571 -17.20 5.66 -14.81
N ILE A 572 -16.63 6.73 -14.26
CA ILE A 572 -16.82 8.12 -14.66
C ILE A 572 -15.42 8.68 -14.99
N ALA A 573 -15.09 8.68 -16.28
CA ALA A 573 -13.77 9.04 -16.80
C ALA A 573 -13.88 10.23 -17.76
N ASP A 574 -12.91 11.12 -17.72
CA ASP A 574 -12.83 12.32 -18.56
C ASP A 574 -12.65 11.94 -20.04
N GLU A 575 -11.79 10.96 -20.30
CA GLU A 575 -11.54 10.41 -21.64
C GLU A 575 -11.55 8.87 -21.63
N ASP A 576 -11.98 8.25 -22.73
CA ASP A 576 -11.81 6.81 -22.95
C ASP A 576 -10.44 6.55 -23.56
N LEU A 577 -9.82 5.44 -23.15
CA LEU A 577 -8.52 5.02 -23.63
C LEU A 577 -8.66 4.46 -25.05
N MET A 578 -8.20 5.19 -26.06
CA MET A 578 -8.16 4.71 -27.45
C MET A 578 -7.07 3.65 -27.64
N GLU A 579 -7.27 2.71 -28.56
CA GLU A 579 -6.21 1.80 -28.98
C GLU A 579 -5.25 2.51 -29.92
N GLU A 580 -4.11 3.02 -29.43
CA GLU A 580 -2.98 3.33 -30.31
C GLU A 580 -1.61 3.02 -29.68
N SER A 581 -0.77 2.39 -30.52
CA SER A 581 0.62 1.97 -30.36
C SER A 581 1.05 1.57 -28.94
N THR A 582 1.06 0.27 -28.69
CA THR A 582 1.84 -0.33 -27.61
C THR A 582 3.27 0.18 -27.69
N ASN A 583 3.61 1.17 -26.87
CA ASN A 583 4.97 1.34 -26.44
C ASN A 583 5.25 0.07 -25.61
N ARG A 584 5.83 -0.94 -26.27
CA ARG A 584 5.96 -2.33 -25.78
C ARG A 584 6.59 -2.43 -24.38
N PHE A 585 7.20 -1.37 -23.87
CA PHE A 585 7.77 -1.26 -22.53
C PHE A 585 6.74 -1.13 -21.39
N GLU A 586 5.58 -0.49 -21.60
CA GLU A 586 4.55 -0.31 -20.55
C GLU A 586 3.71 -1.58 -20.33
N TYR A 587 3.63 -2.43 -21.34
CA TYR A 587 2.86 -3.69 -21.32
C TYR A 587 3.46 -4.76 -20.39
N TYR A 588 4.78 -4.79 -20.21
CA TYR A 588 5.43 -5.84 -19.40
C TYR A 588 5.32 -5.61 -17.89
N PHE A 589 5.17 -4.36 -17.43
CA PHE A 589 5.04 -4.04 -15.99
C PHE A 589 3.61 -4.13 -15.44
N GLN A 590 2.60 -4.39 -16.29
CA GLN A 590 1.18 -4.29 -15.93
C GLN A 590 0.33 -5.48 -16.42
N ILE A 591 0.84 -6.72 -16.39
CA ILE A 591 0.10 -7.90 -16.87
C ILE A 591 -1.30 -8.00 -16.20
N ASN A 592 -1.38 -7.69 -14.90
CA ASN A 592 -2.62 -7.72 -14.11
C ASN A 592 -3.57 -6.54 -14.38
N ASN A 593 -3.07 -5.40 -14.87
CA ASN A 593 -3.90 -4.23 -15.22
C ASN A 593 -4.20 -4.15 -16.72
N SER A 594 -3.83 -5.18 -17.49
CA SER A 594 -4.24 -5.25 -18.90
C SER A 594 -5.76 -5.35 -19.01
N ARG A 595 -6.34 -4.78 -20.07
CA ARG A 595 -7.79 -4.91 -20.33
C ARG A 595 -8.25 -6.37 -20.27
N VAL A 596 -7.45 -7.31 -20.78
CA VAL A 596 -7.79 -8.74 -20.80
C VAL A 596 -7.82 -9.33 -19.39
N ALA A 597 -6.87 -8.97 -18.52
CA ALA A 597 -6.86 -9.40 -17.13
C ALA A 597 -8.05 -8.84 -16.36
N ILE A 598 -8.31 -7.54 -16.50
CA ILE A 598 -9.46 -6.86 -15.88
C ILE A 598 -10.77 -7.46 -16.36
N GLN A 599 -10.93 -7.66 -17.68
CA GLN A 599 -12.12 -8.30 -18.24
C GLN A 599 -12.36 -9.69 -17.63
N LYS A 600 -11.30 -10.49 -17.46
CA LYS A 600 -11.39 -11.79 -16.78
C LYS A 600 -11.78 -11.63 -15.31
N SER A 601 -11.21 -10.65 -14.60
CA SER A 601 -11.52 -10.35 -13.19
C SER A 601 -13.00 -9.98 -13.01
N LEU A 602 -13.52 -9.09 -13.85
CA LEU A 602 -14.93 -8.68 -13.85
C LEU A 602 -15.87 -9.85 -14.16
N ALA A 603 -15.53 -10.65 -15.19
CA ALA A 603 -16.34 -11.79 -15.60
C ALA A 603 -16.40 -12.89 -14.53
N ARG A 604 -15.26 -13.19 -13.86
CA ARG A 604 -15.19 -14.19 -12.78
C ARG A 604 -16.05 -13.84 -11.57
N GLN A 605 -16.32 -12.56 -11.37
CA GLN A 605 -17.14 -12.06 -10.27
C GLN A 605 -18.58 -11.75 -10.69
N GLY A 606 -18.95 -11.94 -11.97
CA GLY A 606 -20.29 -11.60 -12.46
C GLY A 606 -20.60 -10.10 -12.44
N ILE A 607 -19.57 -9.25 -12.52
CA ILE A 607 -19.70 -7.80 -12.44
C ILE A 607 -20.13 -7.20 -13.78
N THR A 608 -21.20 -6.41 -13.76
CA THR A 608 -21.62 -5.57 -14.89
C THR A 608 -20.88 -4.24 -14.84
N PHE A 609 -20.06 -3.93 -15.84
CA PHE A 609 -19.31 -2.68 -15.92
C PHE A 609 -19.98 -1.67 -16.86
N ASN A 610 -20.24 -0.46 -16.36
CA ASN A 610 -20.77 0.68 -17.10
C ASN A 610 -19.72 1.79 -17.15
N VAL A 611 -19.77 2.63 -18.19
CA VAL A 611 -18.84 3.76 -18.34
C VAL A 611 -19.54 5.04 -18.81
N PHE A 612 -19.23 6.14 -18.14
CA PHE A 612 -19.43 7.51 -18.59
C PHE A 612 -18.10 8.07 -19.06
N SER A 613 -18.05 8.51 -20.31
CA SER A 613 -16.87 9.22 -20.82
C SER A 613 -17.19 10.15 -21.99
N SER A 614 -16.18 10.86 -22.49
CA SER A 614 -16.30 11.71 -23.67
C SER A 614 -16.36 10.86 -24.94
N TYR A 615 -17.56 10.69 -25.48
CA TYR A 615 -17.81 9.96 -26.72
C TYR A 615 -18.48 10.86 -27.75
N PRO A 616 -17.72 11.43 -28.70
CA PRO A 616 -18.29 12.28 -29.76
C PRO A 616 -19.38 11.58 -30.58
N THR A 617 -19.31 10.25 -30.71
CA THR A 617 -20.30 9.44 -31.41
C THR A 617 -21.69 9.45 -30.74
N LEU A 618 -21.76 9.78 -29.45
CA LEU A 618 -23.00 9.86 -28.67
C LEU A 618 -23.63 11.25 -28.67
N ASN A 619 -22.97 12.28 -29.22
CA ASN A 619 -23.50 13.65 -29.28
C ASN A 619 -24.63 13.83 -30.34
N LYS A 620 -25.14 12.73 -30.90
CA LYS A 620 -26.18 12.73 -31.93
C LYS A 620 -27.57 12.73 -31.28
N LYS A 621 -28.55 13.38 -31.91
CA LYS A 621 -29.98 13.28 -31.53
C LYS A 621 -30.65 12.17 -32.35
N SER A 622 -31.53 11.39 -31.73
CA SER A 622 -32.45 10.50 -32.45
C SER A 622 -33.86 11.02 -32.23
N THR A 623 -34.54 11.47 -33.29
CA THR A 623 -35.99 11.75 -33.31
C THR A 623 -36.49 12.42 -32.01
N ASP A 624 -36.31 13.75 -31.92
CA ASP A 624 -36.72 14.64 -30.81
C ASP A 624 -36.20 14.33 -29.39
N SER A 625 -35.44 13.26 -29.18
CA SER A 625 -34.88 12.88 -27.88
C SER A 625 -33.35 12.78 -27.92
N PRO A 626 -32.65 13.25 -26.87
CA PRO A 626 -31.20 13.09 -26.76
C PRO A 626 -30.80 11.62 -26.59
N ILE A 627 -29.69 11.20 -27.20
CA ILE A 627 -29.09 9.87 -26.99
C ILE A 627 -28.19 9.92 -25.76
N LEU A 628 -28.61 9.31 -24.66
CA LEU A 628 -27.84 9.31 -23.43
C LEU A 628 -26.64 8.35 -23.51
N GLY A 629 -26.82 7.25 -24.23
CA GLY A 629 -25.83 6.19 -24.34
C GLY A 629 -26.29 5.03 -25.23
N VAL A 630 -25.51 3.96 -25.17
CA VAL A 630 -25.77 2.69 -25.85
C VAL A 630 -25.48 1.52 -24.91
N ASN A 631 -26.30 0.48 -24.97
CA ASN A 631 -26.02 -0.76 -24.23
C ASN A 631 -25.07 -1.69 -25.01
N TYR A 632 -24.69 -2.82 -24.41
CA TYR A 632 -23.81 -3.84 -25.01
C TYR A 632 -24.30 -4.44 -26.34
N LEU A 633 -25.60 -4.33 -26.66
CA LEU A 633 -26.19 -4.73 -27.94
C LEU A 633 -26.18 -3.61 -29.00
N GLY A 634 -25.70 -2.42 -28.63
CA GLY A 634 -25.76 -1.21 -29.45
C GLY A 634 -27.12 -0.53 -29.45
N LYS A 635 -28.06 -0.92 -28.58
CA LYS A 635 -29.37 -0.26 -28.47
C LYS A 635 -29.22 1.11 -27.83
N GLN A 636 -29.85 2.12 -28.41
CA GLN A 636 -29.83 3.49 -27.89
C GLN A 636 -30.59 3.60 -26.55
N ILE A 637 -30.03 4.37 -25.62
CA ILE A 637 -30.65 4.72 -24.35
C ILE A 637 -31.23 6.14 -24.51
N ILE A 638 -32.55 6.24 -24.62
CA ILE A 638 -33.29 7.49 -24.91
C ILE A 638 -34.59 7.55 -24.07
N ASN A 639 -35.04 8.75 -23.73
CA ASN A 639 -36.31 8.94 -23.01
C ASN A 639 -37.45 9.23 -23.99
N LYS A 640 -38.12 8.20 -24.51
CA LYS A 640 -39.30 8.39 -25.37
C LYS A 640 -40.57 8.58 -24.53
N LYS A 641 -41.12 9.80 -24.53
CA LYS A 641 -42.50 10.03 -24.11
C LYS A 641 -43.43 9.46 -25.19
N ASN A 642 -44.17 8.39 -24.87
CA ASN A 642 -45.22 7.77 -25.70
C ASN A 642 -44.75 7.05 -26.97
N SER A 643 -44.21 5.84 -26.83
CA SER A 643 -44.45 4.71 -27.75
C SER A 643 -43.94 3.45 -27.07
N GLY A 644 -44.74 2.39 -27.06
CA GLY A 644 -44.47 1.13 -26.38
C GLY A 644 -43.33 0.28 -26.98
N GLU A 645 -42.31 0.90 -27.56
CA GLU A 645 -41.14 0.19 -28.08
C GLU A 645 -39.85 0.95 -27.76
N GLU A 646 -39.09 0.34 -26.86
CA GLU A 646 -37.70 0.56 -26.58
C GLU A 646 -36.92 0.61 -27.92
N GLY A 647 -36.51 1.80 -28.37
CA GLY A 647 -36.12 2.11 -29.75
C GLY A 647 -35.23 1.07 -30.44
N ILE A 648 -35.67 0.56 -31.58
CA ILE A 648 -35.03 -0.49 -32.39
C ILE A 648 -33.74 0.00 -33.09
N ASN A 649 -33.41 1.29 -33.00
CA ASN A 649 -32.24 1.86 -33.67
C ASN A 649 -30.94 1.44 -32.97
N ARG A 650 -30.10 0.69 -33.70
CA ARG A 650 -28.75 0.31 -33.25
C ARG A 650 -27.75 1.42 -33.59
N LEU A 651 -26.89 1.74 -32.64
CA LEU A 651 -25.75 2.64 -32.80
C LEU A 651 -24.47 1.85 -32.51
N ALA A 652 -23.39 2.15 -33.24
CA ALA A 652 -22.10 1.53 -33.00
C ALA A 652 -21.59 1.89 -31.59
N ILE A 653 -21.19 0.87 -30.83
CA ILE A 653 -20.55 1.06 -29.52
C ILE A 653 -19.18 1.71 -29.76
N PRO A 654 -18.80 2.75 -28.99
CA PRO A 654 -17.48 3.36 -29.09
C PRO A 654 -16.33 2.34 -28.98
N SER A 655 -15.22 2.61 -29.66
CA SER A 655 -14.09 1.68 -29.79
C SER A 655 -13.04 1.76 -28.67
N GLY A 656 -13.20 2.66 -27.70
CA GLY A 656 -12.28 2.79 -26.57
C GLY A 656 -12.23 1.56 -25.68
N GLN A 657 -11.15 1.41 -24.92
CA GLN A 657 -10.91 0.23 -24.08
C GLN A 657 -11.94 0.08 -22.97
N TYR A 658 -12.43 1.19 -22.39
CA TYR A 658 -13.47 1.13 -21.36
C TYR A 658 -14.83 0.76 -21.97
N ALA A 659 -15.16 1.30 -23.16
CA ALA A 659 -16.34 0.89 -23.91
C ALA A 659 -16.31 -0.61 -24.28
N LYS A 660 -15.13 -1.15 -24.64
CA LYS A 660 -14.94 -2.59 -24.87
C LYS A 660 -15.15 -3.42 -23.60
N LEU A 661 -14.69 -2.96 -22.44
CA LEU A 661 -14.97 -3.59 -21.16
C LEU A 661 -16.47 -3.62 -20.87
N ALA A 662 -17.16 -2.48 -21.01
CA ALA A 662 -18.59 -2.39 -20.80
C ALA A 662 -19.37 -3.34 -21.69
N LYS A 663 -19.01 -3.43 -22.98
CA LYS A 663 -19.59 -4.41 -23.91
C LYS A 663 -19.35 -5.86 -23.44
N ALA A 664 -18.12 -6.19 -23.04
CA ALA A 664 -17.75 -7.54 -22.62
C ALA A 664 -18.48 -8.01 -21.36
N THR A 665 -18.88 -7.08 -20.49
CA THR A 665 -19.61 -7.36 -19.24
C THR A 665 -21.10 -7.05 -19.32
N ARG A 666 -21.67 -6.94 -20.54
CA ARG A 666 -23.10 -6.62 -20.77
C ARG A 666 -23.59 -5.30 -20.16
N GLY A 667 -22.71 -4.33 -19.97
CA GLY A 667 -23.06 -3.01 -19.46
C GLY A 667 -23.37 -2.01 -20.58
N SER A 668 -23.24 -0.73 -20.23
CA SER A 668 -23.62 0.41 -21.08
C SER A 668 -22.52 1.47 -21.14
N VAL A 669 -22.50 2.19 -22.25
CA VAL A 669 -21.60 3.29 -22.55
C VAL A 669 -22.42 4.57 -22.67
N MET A 670 -22.10 5.58 -21.87
CA MET A 670 -22.87 6.82 -21.72
C MET A 670 -21.99 8.06 -21.89
N GLY A 671 -22.59 9.16 -22.33
CA GLY A 671 -21.89 10.44 -22.46
C GLY A 671 -21.65 11.10 -21.10
N LEU A 672 -20.41 11.48 -20.79
CA LEU A 672 -20.05 12.18 -19.55
C LEU A 672 -20.79 13.52 -19.39
N HIS A 673 -21.03 14.23 -20.50
CA HIS A 673 -21.69 15.53 -20.49
C HIS A 673 -23.11 15.51 -19.87
N TRP A 674 -23.77 14.34 -19.85
CA TRP A 674 -25.07 14.20 -19.18
C TRP A 674 -24.98 14.32 -17.66
N LEU A 675 -23.85 13.90 -17.06
CA LEU A 675 -23.54 14.14 -15.65
C LEU A 675 -23.08 15.60 -15.43
N GLN A 676 -22.29 16.17 -16.35
CA GLN A 676 -21.81 17.55 -16.25
C GLN A 676 -22.93 18.59 -16.38
N THR A 677 -24.09 18.22 -16.92
CA THR A 677 -25.25 19.10 -17.12
C THR A 677 -26.44 18.77 -16.23
N GLU A 678 -26.29 17.80 -15.30
CA GLU A 678 -27.39 17.25 -14.48
C GLU A 678 -28.65 16.92 -15.30
N HIS A 679 -28.46 16.35 -16.49
CA HIS A 679 -29.55 16.26 -17.47
C HIS A 679 -30.73 15.44 -16.93
N ARG A 680 -31.94 16.02 -16.98
CA ARG A 680 -33.16 15.43 -16.40
C ARG A 680 -33.42 13.99 -16.84
N ASP A 681 -33.19 13.68 -18.11
CA ASP A 681 -33.44 12.32 -18.62
C ASP A 681 -32.48 11.30 -17.98
N LEU A 682 -31.24 11.68 -17.69
CA LEU A 682 -30.26 10.81 -17.04
C LEU A 682 -30.75 10.41 -15.65
N SER A 683 -31.22 11.40 -14.88
CA SER A 683 -31.77 11.21 -13.54
C SER A 683 -32.92 10.20 -13.51
N THR A 684 -33.65 10.03 -14.62
CA THR A 684 -34.74 9.06 -14.74
C THR A 684 -34.32 7.72 -15.36
N LEU A 685 -33.40 7.72 -16.31
CA LEU A 685 -33.04 6.53 -17.08
C LEU A 685 -31.92 5.72 -16.46
N LEU A 686 -30.94 6.36 -15.81
CA LEU A 686 -29.82 5.65 -15.17
C LEU A 686 -30.32 4.65 -14.10
N PRO A 687 -31.22 5.03 -13.17
CA PRO A 687 -31.80 4.07 -12.22
C PRO A 687 -32.53 2.89 -12.87
N ARG A 688 -33.29 3.15 -13.94
CA ARG A 688 -34.02 2.10 -14.69
C ARG A 688 -33.07 1.15 -15.41
N MET A 689 -32.04 1.69 -16.05
CA MET A 689 -31.01 0.91 -16.72
C MET A 689 -30.25 0.04 -15.72
N VAL A 690 -29.86 0.61 -14.58
CA VAL A 690 -29.20 -0.13 -13.48
C VAL A 690 -30.10 -1.26 -13.00
N TYR A 691 -31.39 -0.99 -12.75
CA TYR A 691 -32.36 -2.03 -12.41
C TYR A 691 -32.43 -3.15 -13.46
N GLN A 692 -32.60 -2.82 -14.73
CA GLN A 692 -32.64 -3.81 -15.83
C GLN A 692 -31.38 -4.68 -15.91
N GLN A 693 -30.21 -4.11 -15.60
CA GLN A 693 -28.94 -4.85 -15.61
C GLN A 693 -28.80 -5.81 -14.43
N ILE A 694 -29.33 -5.44 -13.26
CA ILE A 694 -29.26 -6.31 -12.07
C ILE A 694 -30.43 -7.25 -11.95
N GLN A 695 -31.58 -6.96 -12.57
CA GLN A 695 -32.80 -7.74 -12.43
C GLN A 695 -32.55 -9.23 -12.63
N PRO A 696 -31.82 -9.71 -13.66
CA PRO A 696 -31.61 -11.14 -13.83
C PRO A 696 -30.84 -11.78 -12.67
N GLN A 697 -29.90 -11.03 -12.09
CA GLN A 697 -29.21 -11.42 -10.88
C GLN A 697 -30.21 -11.37 -9.73
N ALA A 698 -30.78 -10.22 -9.38
CA ALA A 698 -31.62 -10.02 -8.20
C ALA A 698 -32.91 -10.86 -8.13
N THR A 699 -33.45 -11.35 -9.25
CA THR A 699 -34.69 -12.17 -9.29
C THR A 699 -34.44 -13.67 -9.47
N GLY A 700 -33.17 -14.12 -9.42
CA GLY A 700 -32.82 -15.53 -9.54
C GLY A 700 -32.98 -16.09 -10.97
N GLN A 701 -32.89 -15.25 -11.99
CA GLN A 701 -32.90 -15.66 -13.40
C GLN A 701 -31.49 -16.05 -13.90
N VAL A 702 -30.52 -16.14 -13.01
CA VAL A 702 -29.16 -16.55 -13.30
C VAL A 702 -28.68 -17.57 -12.28
N ASP A 703 -27.93 -18.55 -12.76
CA ASP A 703 -27.20 -19.48 -11.91
C ASP A 703 -25.78 -18.96 -11.71
N PHE A 704 -25.32 -18.92 -10.46
CA PHE A 704 -23.94 -18.58 -10.12
C PHE A 704 -23.11 -19.85 -9.91
N ILE A 705 -21.88 -19.84 -10.40
CA ILE A 705 -20.83 -20.77 -9.97
C ILE A 705 -19.89 -19.97 -9.07
N CYS A 706 -19.95 -20.25 -7.78
CA CYS A 706 -19.08 -19.60 -6.80
C CYS A 706 -17.86 -20.47 -6.51
N ARG A 707 -16.70 -19.81 -6.42
CA ARG A 707 -15.46 -20.43 -5.94
C ARG A 707 -14.95 -19.64 -4.76
N CYS A 708 -14.54 -20.35 -3.71
CA CYS A 708 -13.82 -19.68 -2.64
C CYS A 708 -12.39 -19.38 -3.10
N VAL A 709 -11.98 -18.14 -2.93
CA VAL A 709 -10.63 -17.67 -3.19
C VAL A 709 -10.14 -16.90 -1.98
N ILE A 710 -8.83 -16.88 -1.79
CA ILE A 710 -8.21 -15.97 -0.84
C ILE A 710 -8.06 -14.63 -1.56
N GLY A 711 -8.72 -13.61 -1.03
CA GLY A 711 -8.63 -12.24 -1.52
C GLY A 711 -7.22 -11.69 -1.37
N MET A 712 -6.96 -10.57 -2.05
CA MET A 712 -5.62 -9.96 -2.05
C MET A 712 -5.18 -9.46 -0.67
N TYR A 713 -6.10 -9.38 0.30
CA TYR A 713 -5.83 -8.92 1.65
C TYR A 713 -5.81 -10.03 2.69
N GLY A 714 -5.99 -11.30 2.29
CA GLY A 714 -5.98 -12.47 3.16
C GLY A 714 -7.34 -12.91 3.68
N GLU A 715 -8.41 -12.30 3.17
CA GLU A 715 -9.79 -12.64 3.48
C GLU A 715 -10.28 -13.79 2.59
N ALA A 716 -10.99 -14.77 3.17
CA ALA A 716 -11.74 -15.73 2.37
C ALA A 716 -12.93 -15.02 1.72
N ARG A 717 -13.04 -15.12 0.39
CA ARG A 717 -14.15 -14.52 -0.36
C ARG A 717 -14.67 -15.44 -1.45
N ASN A 718 -15.93 -15.25 -1.82
CA ASN A 718 -16.56 -16.01 -2.90
C ASN A 718 -16.53 -15.21 -4.20
N GLU A 719 -15.81 -15.71 -5.20
CA GLU A 719 -15.94 -15.22 -6.58
C GLU A 719 -17.05 -15.99 -7.28
N CYS A 720 -18.20 -15.32 -7.47
CA CYS A 720 -19.39 -15.90 -8.08
C CYS A 720 -19.53 -15.46 -9.54
N GLN A 721 -19.23 -16.36 -10.46
CA GLN A 721 -19.38 -16.14 -11.88
C GLN A 721 -20.80 -16.49 -12.33
N ILE A 722 -21.40 -15.66 -13.19
CA ILE A 722 -22.65 -16.02 -13.86
C ILE A 722 -22.37 -17.17 -14.85
N SER A 723 -23.00 -18.32 -14.61
CA SER A 723 -22.80 -19.54 -15.40
C SER A 723 -23.79 -19.66 -16.55
N ARG A 724 -25.06 -19.37 -16.29
CA ARG A 724 -26.14 -19.42 -17.28
C ARG A 724 -27.25 -18.43 -16.92
N PHE A 725 -27.91 -17.89 -17.94
CA PHE A 725 -29.18 -17.21 -17.81
C PHE A 725 -30.28 -18.26 -17.98
N ILE A 726 -31.16 -18.35 -17.01
CA ILE A 726 -32.33 -19.23 -17.07
C ILE A 726 -33.31 -18.52 -18.01
N ASP A 727 -33.58 -19.13 -19.17
CA ASP A 727 -34.71 -18.74 -20.00
C ASP A 727 -35.97 -19.12 -19.23
N ILE A 728 -36.49 -18.19 -18.42
CA ILE A 728 -37.85 -18.31 -17.93
C ILE A 728 -38.72 -18.06 -19.15
N GLN A 729 -39.23 -19.13 -19.76
CA GLN A 729 -40.42 -19.03 -20.60
C GLN A 729 -41.52 -18.44 -19.72
N MET A 730 -41.76 -17.13 -19.85
CA MET A 730 -42.99 -16.49 -19.40
C MET A 730 -44.08 -16.73 -20.42
#